data_AF-A0A9Q0H4D4-F1
#
_entry.id   AF-A0A9Q0H4D4-F1
#
_cell.length_a   1.000
_cell.length_b   1.000
_cell.length_c   1.000
_cell.angle_alpha   90.00
_cell.angle_beta   90.00
_cell.angle_gamma   90.00
#
_symmetry.space_group_name_H-M   'P 1'
#
loop_
_entity.id
_entity.type
_entity.pdbx_description
1 polymer ?
#
loop_
_entity_poly.entity_id
_entity_poly.type
_entity_poly.pdbx_seq_one_letter_code
_entity_poly.pdbx_strand_id
1 'polypeptide(L)'
;MKRLLISPIYSRQCLRHQTCVRNLSFVSSDRNFFLNVICKASTLVQLKQTQAQIILNGLHNDLITTTKLTHRLSDFGAIDQAHLLFTISKPDLFLFNVLIRGFSQNSSPTSAISFYNKLLWYNTLKPDNFTFAFAISASSHLDSKEIGLLLHAHSMLFGFEFDVFVGSAVMDFYIKFSQIQTARKVFDRIPEPDTVSWNTMISGLVQNGCFAESIQLFENMILRGTQFDSTTFAAVLPAAAELQELKKGMKIQCLAIKTCFHSHAYVLTGLISMYSKCGEISAATFLFAQISRPDLISWNAMISGYSCNGETGSSVSLFRQLLVSREKVNSSTIVGLIPVFFPFNHLCLAHSIHGFSLKCGLNLNSSVSTALTTVYSRLNEMESARQLFDESPDKSLASWNAMISGYTQNGLTEMAISLFQKMRLSDVLPNPVTITSILSACAQLGALSLGKWVHELVIRENFDSNIYVSTALIDMYAKCGIIGEARHIFNCMPEKNVVSWNAMIAAYGLHGHGNEAISLYSEMLDSGISPTGVSFLSVLHACSHAGLVREGDVIFQSMTQDHGVQPGPEHYACMVDLLGRAGQLDRALEFIKTMPVEPGPGVWGALLGACMIHKKTSLARVASDKLLELDPENVGYYVLLSNIYSVDRNYSEAATIRQAAKKRKLSKRPGCTLIEIVDDLHVFTSGDWSHPQSKAIYAMLEKLTRKMREAGFQAETDVALHDVEEEEKEQMVKVHSEKLAIAFGLISTEPGTEIRIIKNLRVCLDCHNATKFISMLTERVIVVRDANRFHHFRDGVCSCRDYW
;
A
#
# COMPACT_ATOMS: atom_id res chain seq x y z
N MET A 1 3.01 -9.70 54.92
CA MET A 1 1.74 -9.19 55.46
C MET A 1 1.18 -8.11 54.53
N LYS A 2 0.18 -8.44 53.72
CA LYS A 2 -0.97 -7.60 53.32
C LYS A 2 -1.87 -8.48 52.44
N ARG A 3 -3.05 -8.80 52.98
CA ARG A 3 -4.09 -9.62 52.37
C ARG A 3 -4.81 -8.78 51.31
N LEU A 4 -4.96 -9.31 50.10
CA LEU A 4 -6.04 -8.94 49.18
C LEU A 4 -7.05 -10.09 49.18
N LEU A 5 -8.25 -9.74 49.62
CA LEU A 5 -9.42 -10.59 49.77
C LEU A 5 -9.99 -10.93 48.38
N ILE A 6 -10.09 -12.22 48.07
CA ILE A 6 -11.05 -12.72 47.08
C ILE A 6 -12.08 -13.57 47.84
N SER A 7 -13.33 -13.20 47.60
CA SER A 7 -14.57 -13.72 48.19
C SER A 7 -14.79 -15.23 47.91
N PRO A 8 -15.35 -16.00 48.87
CA PRO A 8 -15.71 -17.41 48.67
C PRO A 8 -17.18 -17.54 48.26
N ILE A 9 -17.49 -17.35 46.98
CA ILE A 9 -18.77 -17.78 46.41
C ILE A 9 -18.48 -19.02 45.57
N TYR A 10 -18.47 -20.20 46.18
CA TYR A 10 -18.70 -21.53 45.57
C TYR A 10 -18.54 -22.69 46.58
N SER A 11 -18.55 -22.45 47.89
CA SER A 11 -18.38 -23.49 48.92
C SER A 11 -19.68 -24.01 49.56
N ARG A 12 -20.86 -23.77 48.97
CA ARG A 12 -22.16 -24.15 49.59
C ARG A 12 -23.11 -25.02 48.76
N GLN A 13 -22.64 -25.71 47.72
CA GLN A 13 -23.46 -26.68 46.97
C GLN A 13 -22.93 -28.12 46.88
N CYS A 14 -21.89 -28.49 47.65
CA CYS A 14 -21.36 -29.87 47.66
C CYS A 14 -21.51 -30.60 49.01
N LEU A 15 -22.48 -30.21 49.86
CA LEU A 15 -22.73 -30.88 51.16
C LEU A 15 -24.13 -31.51 51.28
N ARG A 16 -24.86 -31.66 50.18
CA ARG A 16 -26.10 -32.44 50.14
C ARG A 16 -26.07 -33.36 48.95
N HIS A 17 -25.32 -34.46 49.04
CA HIS A 17 -25.52 -35.71 48.29
C HIS A 17 -24.68 -36.84 48.94
N GLN A 18 -24.63 -36.86 50.28
CA GLN A 18 -23.85 -37.85 51.05
C GLN A 18 -24.67 -39.08 51.47
N THR A 19 -25.81 -39.33 50.82
CA THR A 19 -26.70 -40.45 51.13
C THR A 19 -27.38 -40.94 49.87
N CYS A 20 -26.67 -41.66 49.00
CA CYS A 20 -27.23 -42.76 48.17
C CYS A 20 -26.17 -43.31 47.18
N VAL A 21 -25.09 -43.94 47.65
CA VAL A 21 -24.40 -45.02 46.89
C VAL A 21 -23.65 -45.89 47.92
N ARG A 22 -24.40 -46.68 48.69
CA ARG A 22 -23.87 -47.94 49.25
C ARG A 22 -24.37 -49.02 48.30
N ASN A 23 -23.44 -49.71 47.66
CA ASN A 23 -23.59 -50.82 46.70
C ASN A 23 -23.11 -50.47 45.29
N LEU A 24 -21.79 -50.37 45.12
CA LEU A 24 -21.10 -50.96 43.98
C LEU A 24 -19.75 -51.46 44.50
N SER A 25 -19.55 -52.75 44.29
CA SER A 25 -18.44 -53.61 44.68
C SER A 25 -17.06 -52.99 44.45
N PHE A 26 -16.18 -53.20 45.43
CA PHE A 26 -14.72 -53.13 45.32
C PHE A 26 -14.23 -53.64 43.95
N VAL A 27 -13.76 -52.73 43.11
CA VAL A 27 -12.77 -53.02 42.07
C VAL A 27 -11.55 -52.20 42.46
N SER A 28 -10.45 -52.86 42.80
CA SER A 28 -9.16 -52.19 42.94
C SER A 28 -8.83 -51.52 41.62
N SER A 29 -8.89 -50.19 41.58
CA SER A 29 -8.72 -49.37 40.41
C SER A 29 -7.25 -49.39 39.96
N ASP A 30 -6.93 -50.29 39.02
CA ASP A 30 -5.61 -50.39 38.42
C ASP A 30 -5.24 -49.07 37.70
N ARG A 31 -4.05 -48.54 37.98
CA ARG A 31 -3.44 -47.40 37.27
C ARG A 31 -3.55 -47.53 35.74
N ASN A 32 -3.40 -48.76 35.22
CA ASN A 32 -3.46 -49.01 33.78
C ASN A 32 -4.84 -48.76 33.16
N PHE A 33 -5.92 -48.93 33.95
CA PHE A 33 -7.28 -48.63 33.49
C PHE A 33 -7.42 -47.13 33.18
N PHE A 34 -7.00 -46.26 34.09
CA PHE A 34 -7.10 -44.81 33.90
C PHE A 34 -6.18 -44.31 32.77
N LEU A 35 -4.98 -44.85 32.62
CA LEU A 35 -4.10 -44.53 31.49
C LEU A 35 -4.76 -44.85 30.14
N ASN A 36 -5.48 -45.98 30.04
CA ASN A 36 -6.20 -46.36 28.81
C ASN A 36 -7.40 -45.44 28.54
N VAL A 37 -8.16 -45.08 29.59
CA VAL A 37 -9.30 -44.16 29.47
C VAL A 37 -8.86 -42.76 29.03
N ILE A 38 -7.74 -42.24 29.58
CA ILE A 38 -7.14 -40.96 29.17
C ILE A 38 -6.79 -40.98 27.68
N CYS A 39 -6.18 -42.06 27.19
CA CYS A 39 -5.82 -42.22 25.78
C CYS A 39 -7.05 -42.27 24.85
N LYS A 40 -8.14 -42.89 25.30
CA LYS A 40 -9.36 -43.07 24.50
C LYS A 40 -10.33 -41.90 24.54
N ALA A 41 -10.11 -40.91 25.42
CA ALA A 41 -10.96 -39.72 25.49
C ALA A 41 -10.90 -38.95 24.15
N SER A 42 -12.06 -38.80 23.50
CA SER A 42 -12.23 -38.08 22.23
C SER A 42 -12.88 -36.70 22.40
N THR A 43 -13.36 -36.39 23.61
CA THR A 43 -13.98 -35.10 23.93
C THR A 43 -13.45 -34.56 25.25
N LEU A 44 -13.44 -33.22 25.37
CA LEU A 44 -13.05 -32.54 26.60
C LEU A 44 -13.95 -32.92 27.80
N VAL A 45 -15.22 -33.24 27.55
CA VAL A 45 -16.18 -33.66 28.60
C VAL A 45 -15.80 -35.02 29.20
N GLN A 46 -15.46 -36.00 28.35
CA GLN A 46 -14.98 -37.31 28.81
C GLN A 46 -13.66 -37.19 29.60
N LEU A 47 -12.77 -36.30 29.15
CA LEU A 47 -11.49 -36.07 29.83
C LEU A 47 -11.70 -35.44 31.22
N LYS A 48 -12.64 -34.49 31.36
CA LYS A 48 -13.05 -33.92 32.65
C LYS A 48 -13.64 -34.95 33.60
N GLN A 49 -14.50 -35.85 33.10
CA GLN A 49 -15.06 -36.94 33.89
C GLN A 49 -13.97 -37.90 34.37
N THR A 50 -13.01 -38.22 33.49
CA THR A 50 -11.86 -39.07 33.80
C THR A 50 -10.97 -38.43 34.87
N GLN A 51 -10.70 -37.12 34.75
CA GLN A 51 -9.97 -36.34 35.74
C GLN A 51 -10.65 -36.38 37.12
N ALA A 52 -11.97 -36.23 37.19
CA ALA A 52 -12.71 -36.32 38.45
C ALA A 52 -12.59 -37.71 39.10
N GLN A 53 -12.63 -38.78 38.30
CA GLN A 53 -12.47 -40.16 38.80
C GLN A 53 -11.04 -40.44 39.29
N ILE A 54 -10.02 -39.91 38.63
CA ILE A 54 -8.61 -40.02 39.06
C ILE A 54 -8.41 -39.38 40.46
N ILE A 55 -9.07 -38.25 40.72
CA ILE A 55 -9.01 -37.58 42.02
C ILE A 55 -9.68 -38.43 43.10
N LEU A 56 -10.90 -38.92 42.84
CA LEU A 56 -11.67 -39.73 43.79
C LEU A 56 -10.96 -41.05 44.15
N ASN A 57 -10.18 -41.60 43.23
CA ASN A 57 -9.41 -42.83 43.44
C ASN A 57 -7.99 -42.58 44.01
N GLY A 58 -7.65 -41.33 44.36
CA GLY A 58 -6.35 -41.00 44.97
C GLY A 58 -5.14 -41.05 44.02
N LEU A 59 -5.37 -41.22 42.71
CA LEU A 59 -4.32 -41.34 41.69
C LEU A 59 -3.80 -39.98 41.18
N HIS A 60 -4.30 -38.87 41.73
CA HIS A 60 -3.87 -37.51 41.38
C HIS A 60 -2.42 -37.17 41.80
N ASN A 61 -1.82 -37.98 42.68
CA ASN A 61 -0.40 -37.86 43.06
C ASN A 61 0.51 -38.83 42.30
N ASP A 62 -0.03 -39.68 41.41
CA ASP A 62 0.75 -40.57 40.55
C ASP A 62 1.31 -39.80 39.35
N LEU A 63 2.63 -39.74 39.24
CA LEU A 63 3.35 -38.94 38.25
C LEU A 63 3.02 -39.33 36.80
N ILE A 64 2.86 -40.64 36.53
CA ILE A 64 2.63 -41.16 35.17
C ILE A 64 1.21 -40.84 34.71
N THR A 65 0.21 -41.15 35.54
CA THR A 65 -1.20 -40.84 35.27
C THR A 65 -1.38 -39.34 35.04
N THR A 66 -0.72 -38.55 35.88
CA THR A 66 -0.77 -37.10 35.81
C THR A 66 -0.14 -36.54 34.54
N THR A 67 1.08 -36.98 34.18
CA THR A 67 1.74 -36.52 32.97
C THR A 67 0.95 -36.86 31.72
N LYS A 68 0.33 -38.04 31.67
CA LYS A 68 -0.49 -38.45 30.54
C LYS A 68 -1.78 -37.63 30.43
N LEU A 69 -2.41 -37.31 31.57
CA LEU A 69 -3.58 -36.44 31.61
C LEU A 69 -3.22 -35.02 31.14
N THR A 70 -2.10 -34.45 31.58
CA THR A 70 -1.61 -33.13 31.16
C THR A 70 -1.38 -33.06 29.66
N HIS A 71 -0.74 -34.08 29.09
CA HIS A 71 -0.54 -34.16 27.64
C HIS A 71 -1.88 -34.16 26.89
N ARG A 72 -2.88 -34.95 27.34
CA ARG A 72 -4.20 -34.97 26.70
C ARG A 72 -4.96 -33.66 26.88
N LEU A 73 -4.87 -33.00 28.05
CA LEU A 73 -5.47 -31.68 28.26
C LEU A 73 -4.85 -30.63 27.33
N SER A 74 -3.54 -30.72 27.10
CA SER A 74 -2.84 -29.90 26.10
C SER A 74 -3.37 -30.14 24.70
N ASP A 75 -3.55 -31.40 24.28
CA ASP A 75 -4.10 -31.76 22.95
C ASP A 75 -5.50 -31.15 22.71
N PHE A 76 -6.30 -30.96 23.78
CA PHE A 76 -7.63 -30.35 23.72
C PHE A 76 -7.64 -28.84 23.97
N GLY A 77 -6.48 -28.19 24.10
CA GLY A 77 -6.37 -26.75 24.36
C GLY A 77 -6.89 -26.31 25.73
N ALA A 78 -6.97 -27.22 26.70
CA ALA A 78 -7.55 -26.98 28.02
C ALA A 78 -6.50 -27.08 29.15
N ILE A 79 -5.26 -26.68 28.86
CA ILE A 79 -4.12 -26.82 29.78
C ILE A 79 -4.34 -26.05 31.10
N ASP A 80 -5.08 -24.94 31.08
CA ASP A 80 -5.40 -24.17 32.29
C ASP A 80 -6.18 -25.00 33.32
N GLN A 81 -6.97 -25.98 32.88
CA GLN A 81 -7.76 -26.85 33.77
C GLN A 81 -6.88 -27.87 34.51
N ALA A 82 -5.58 -27.88 34.24
CA ALA A 82 -4.60 -28.66 34.94
C ALA A 82 -4.19 -28.02 36.30
N HIS A 83 -5.09 -27.28 36.94
CA HIS A 83 -4.86 -26.67 38.27
C HIS A 83 -4.70 -27.68 39.41
N LEU A 84 -5.15 -28.92 39.25
CA LEU A 84 -4.95 -29.98 40.26
C LEU A 84 -3.53 -30.57 40.26
N LEU A 85 -2.67 -30.15 39.32
CA LEU A 85 -1.29 -30.59 39.20
C LEU A 85 -0.33 -29.98 40.23
N PHE A 86 -0.78 -28.96 40.98
CA PHE A 86 0.04 -28.25 41.95
C PHE A 86 0.29 -29.02 43.27
N THR A 87 -0.23 -30.24 43.41
CA THR A 87 -0.11 -31.07 44.63
C THR A 87 0.95 -32.16 44.55
N ILE A 88 1.62 -32.34 43.39
CA ILE A 88 2.69 -33.35 43.26
C ILE A 88 3.89 -32.92 44.10
N SER A 89 4.28 -33.80 45.03
CA SER A 89 5.36 -33.57 45.98
C SER A 89 6.77 -33.72 45.36
N LYS A 90 6.90 -34.43 44.22
CA LYS A 90 8.16 -34.63 43.48
C LYS A 90 7.92 -34.72 41.95
N PRO A 91 7.82 -33.59 41.23
CA PRO A 91 7.77 -33.59 39.76
C PRO A 91 9.11 -34.00 39.15
N ASP A 92 9.08 -34.62 37.96
CA ASP A 92 10.27 -34.90 37.14
C ASP A 92 10.40 -33.87 36.00
N LEU A 93 11.56 -33.89 35.31
CA LEU A 93 11.82 -32.98 34.19
C LEU A 93 10.83 -33.16 33.03
N PHE A 94 10.39 -34.41 32.79
CA PHE A 94 9.45 -34.71 31.71
C PHE A 94 8.09 -34.06 31.91
N LEU A 95 7.53 -34.08 33.13
CA LEU A 95 6.30 -33.36 33.46
C LEU A 95 6.45 -31.85 33.26
N PHE A 96 7.59 -31.27 33.65
CA PHE A 96 7.88 -29.85 33.39
C PHE A 96 7.92 -29.54 31.89
N ASN A 97 8.56 -30.37 31.07
CA ASN A 97 8.62 -30.20 29.62
C ASN A 97 7.22 -30.28 28.98
N VAL A 98 6.36 -31.21 29.43
CA VAL A 98 4.96 -31.31 28.97
C VAL A 98 4.16 -30.05 29.35
N LEU A 99 4.36 -29.51 30.55
CA LEU A 99 3.69 -28.29 31.00
C LEU A 99 4.16 -27.06 30.23
N ILE A 100 5.46 -26.84 30.10
CA ILE A 100 6.04 -25.70 29.38
C ILE A 100 5.56 -25.75 27.91
N ARG A 101 5.62 -26.91 27.27
CA ARG A 101 5.08 -27.11 25.91
C ARG A 101 3.59 -26.81 25.84
N GLY A 102 2.80 -27.37 26.75
CA GLY A 102 1.34 -27.21 26.73
C GLY A 102 0.88 -25.77 26.95
N PHE A 103 1.55 -25.01 27.83
CA PHE A 103 1.28 -23.59 28.01
C PHE A 103 1.80 -22.74 26.85
N SER A 104 2.93 -23.11 26.25
CA SER A 104 3.46 -22.47 25.04
C SER A 104 2.49 -22.57 23.85
N GLN A 105 1.84 -23.72 23.67
CA GLN A 105 0.97 -23.98 22.52
C GLN A 105 -0.46 -23.44 22.68
N ASN A 106 -0.90 -23.15 23.90
CA ASN A 106 -2.29 -22.74 24.20
C ASN A 106 -2.40 -21.26 24.62
N SER A 107 -1.61 -20.38 24.01
CA SER A 107 -1.69 -18.92 24.16
C SER A 107 -1.49 -18.40 25.60
N SER A 108 -0.77 -19.13 26.45
CA SER A 108 -0.38 -18.70 27.80
C SER A 108 1.16 -18.68 27.97
N PRO A 109 1.88 -17.87 27.18
CA PRO A 109 3.35 -17.86 27.16
C PRO A 109 3.97 -17.46 28.50
N THR A 110 3.32 -16.58 29.26
CA THR A 110 3.74 -16.17 30.61
C THR A 110 3.70 -17.33 31.61
N SER A 111 2.69 -18.20 31.53
CA SER A 111 2.60 -19.41 32.35
C SER A 111 3.73 -20.38 32.01
N ALA A 112 4.04 -20.57 30.73
CA ALA A 112 5.16 -21.42 30.30
C ALA A 112 6.50 -20.95 30.91
N ILE A 113 6.77 -19.64 30.86
CA ILE A 113 7.96 -19.03 31.45
C ILE A 113 7.95 -19.11 32.98
N SER A 114 6.78 -18.99 33.62
CA SER A 114 6.64 -19.19 35.07
C SER A 114 7.01 -20.62 35.48
N PHE A 115 6.59 -21.63 34.71
CA PHE A 115 6.98 -23.03 34.95
C PHE A 115 8.47 -23.28 34.68
N TYR A 116 9.05 -22.64 33.67
CA TYR A 116 10.50 -22.64 33.46
C TYR A 116 11.24 -22.09 34.69
N ASN A 117 10.83 -20.93 35.19
CA ASN A 117 11.40 -20.36 36.41
C ASN A 117 11.22 -21.29 37.62
N LYS A 118 10.05 -21.94 37.74
CA LYS A 118 9.78 -22.91 38.81
C LYS A 118 10.72 -24.12 38.75
N LEU A 119 11.03 -24.63 37.56
CA LEU A 119 11.99 -25.73 37.36
C LEU A 119 13.36 -25.36 37.94
N LEU A 120 13.82 -24.11 37.74
CA LEU A 120 15.13 -23.65 38.23
C LEU A 120 15.27 -23.64 39.75
N TRP A 121 14.16 -23.61 40.51
CA TRP A 121 14.19 -23.71 41.98
C TRP A 121 14.45 -25.13 42.50
N TYR A 122 14.36 -26.16 41.63
CA TYR A 122 14.65 -27.55 42.01
C TYR A 122 16.13 -27.87 41.78
N ASN A 123 16.94 -27.87 42.84
CA ASN A 123 18.38 -28.15 42.76
C ASN A 123 18.75 -29.51 42.14
N THR A 124 17.81 -30.47 42.07
CA THR A 124 18.02 -31.81 41.50
C THR A 124 17.66 -31.92 40.02
N LEU A 125 17.00 -30.92 39.43
CA LEU A 125 16.56 -30.94 38.03
C LEU A 125 17.33 -29.88 37.24
N LYS A 126 17.82 -30.25 36.05
CA LYS A 126 18.47 -29.32 35.13
C LYS A 126 17.66 -29.22 33.83
N PRO A 127 17.46 -28.02 33.27
CA PRO A 127 16.89 -27.85 31.95
C PRO A 127 17.64 -28.66 30.89
N ASP A 128 16.89 -29.29 29.99
CA ASP A 128 17.42 -29.97 28.80
C ASP A 128 17.09 -29.19 27.52
N ASN A 129 17.48 -29.74 26.37
CA ASN A 129 17.21 -29.14 25.06
C ASN A 129 15.70 -28.93 24.81
N PHE A 130 14.84 -29.86 25.23
CA PHE A 130 13.39 -29.70 25.15
C PHE A 130 12.88 -28.56 26.01
N THR A 131 13.37 -28.44 27.25
CA THR A 131 13.02 -27.33 28.15
C THR A 131 13.30 -25.97 27.49
N PHE A 132 14.51 -25.79 26.97
CA PHE A 132 14.91 -24.53 26.34
C PHE A 132 14.13 -24.25 25.06
N ALA A 133 13.98 -25.24 24.16
CA ALA A 133 13.23 -25.06 22.93
C ALA A 133 11.77 -24.64 23.18
N PHE A 134 11.09 -25.28 24.14
CA PHE A 134 9.70 -24.93 24.48
C PHE A 134 9.60 -23.57 25.18
N ALA A 135 10.53 -23.24 26.09
CA ALA A 135 10.53 -21.94 26.77
C ALA A 135 10.80 -20.78 25.80
N ILE A 136 11.76 -20.96 24.87
CA ILE A 136 12.09 -19.97 23.83
C ILE A 136 10.91 -19.82 22.86
N SER A 137 10.30 -20.93 22.42
CA SER A 137 9.09 -20.89 21.59
C SER A 137 7.96 -20.13 22.29
N ALA A 138 7.77 -20.28 23.60
CA ALA A 138 6.78 -19.49 24.35
C ALA A 138 7.10 -18.00 24.33
N SER A 139 8.38 -17.63 24.49
CA SER A 139 8.81 -16.22 24.44
C SER A 139 8.58 -15.55 23.08
N SER A 140 8.51 -16.35 22.01
CA SER A 140 8.21 -15.86 20.65
C SER A 140 6.79 -15.31 20.49
N HIS A 141 5.89 -15.60 21.45
CA HIS A 141 4.51 -15.13 21.49
C HIS A 141 4.32 -13.97 22.50
N LEU A 142 5.40 -13.43 23.06
CA LEU A 142 5.35 -12.24 23.92
C LEU A 142 5.63 -10.97 23.13
N ASP A 143 5.12 -9.83 23.62
CA ASP A 143 5.36 -8.53 22.98
C ASP A 143 6.81 -8.04 23.14
N SER A 144 7.53 -8.48 24.18
CA SER A 144 8.92 -8.12 24.44
C SER A 144 9.88 -9.27 24.11
N LYS A 145 10.94 -8.93 23.36
CA LYS A 145 12.05 -9.84 23.02
C LYS A 145 13.01 -10.13 24.18
N GLU A 146 12.95 -9.38 25.27
CA GLU A 146 13.95 -9.42 26.36
C GLU A 146 14.05 -10.80 27.00
N ILE A 147 12.91 -11.44 27.28
CA ILE A 147 12.88 -12.77 27.90
C ILE A 147 13.47 -13.83 26.97
N GLY A 148 13.17 -13.76 25.66
CA GLY A 148 13.73 -14.70 24.71
C GLY A 148 15.24 -14.54 24.52
N LEU A 149 15.77 -13.31 24.57
CA LEU A 149 17.21 -13.05 24.58
C LEU A 149 17.90 -13.66 25.82
N LEU A 150 17.27 -13.53 26.99
CA LEU A 150 17.78 -14.15 28.22
C LEU A 150 17.75 -15.67 28.14
N LEU A 151 16.68 -16.26 27.62
CA LEU A 151 16.55 -17.72 27.46
C LEU A 151 17.57 -18.27 26.45
N HIS A 152 17.84 -17.56 25.36
CA HIS A 152 18.89 -17.91 24.40
C HIS A 152 20.29 -17.84 25.04
N ALA A 153 20.61 -16.77 25.78
CA ALA A 153 21.88 -16.70 26.49
C ALA A 153 22.01 -17.84 27.53
N HIS A 154 20.91 -18.18 28.21
CA HIS A 154 20.88 -19.25 29.20
C HIS A 154 21.07 -20.64 28.56
N SER A 155 20.48 -20.90 27.37
CA SER A 155 20.69 -22.17 26.68
C SER A 155 22.15 -22.35 26.25
N MET A 156 22.82 -21.27 25.83
CA MET A 156 24.26 -21.28 25.53
C MET A 156 25.10 -21.63 26.76
N LEU A 157 24.79 -21.03 27.93
CA LEU A 157 25.48 -21.34 29.19
C LEU A 157 25.33 -22.80 29.62
N PHE A 158 24.24 -23.45 29.24
CA PHE A 158 23.99 -24.88 29.51
C PHE A 158 24.57 -25.82 28.44
N GLY A 159 25.27 -25.27 27.43
CA GLY A 159 25.96 -26.05 26.39
C GLY A 159 25.08 -26.44 25.20
N PHE A 160 23.92 -25.80 25.02
CA PHE A 160 23.00 -26.08 23.91
C PHE A 160 23.18 -25.13 22.72
N GLU A 161 24.36 -24.50 22.57
CA GLU A 161 24.62 -23.53 21.50
C GLU A 161 24.63 -24.15 20.08
N PHE A 162 24.95 -25.44 19.98
CA PHE A 162 25.01 -26.20 18.72
C PHE A 162 23.86 -27.21 18.57
N ASP A 163 22.92 -27.26 19.51
CA ASP A 163 21.80 -28.21 19.47
C ASP A 163 20.80 -27.79 18.38
N VAL A 164 20.48 -28.71 17.47
CA VAL A 164 19.61 -28.46 16.30
C VAL A 164 18.19 -28.07 16.72
N PHE A 165 17.67 -28.67 17.79
CA PHE A 165 16.31 -28.46 18.27
C PHE A 165 16.16 -27.10 18.98
N VAL A 166 17.11 -26.76 19.84
CA VAL A 166 17.20 -25.43 20.47
C VAL A 166 17.49 -24.36 19.41
N GLY A 167 18.41 -24.62 18.49
CA GLY A 167 18.75 -23.74 17.38
C GLY A 167 17.53 -23.39 16.52
N SER A 168 16.71 -24.38 16.17
CA SER A 168 15.45 -24.16 15.44
C SER A 168 14.47 -23.24 16.19
N ALA A 169 14.30 -23.44 17.50
CA ALA A 169 13.44 -22.57 18.32
C ALA A 169 13.99 -21.14 18.45
N VAL A 170 15.32 -20.99 18.59
CA VAL A 170 16.01 -19.70 18.62
C VAL A 170 15.89 -18.96 17.29
N MET A 171 16.03 -19.68 16.17
CA MET A 171 15.83 -19.11 14.84
C MET A 171 14.40 -18.58 14.68
N ASP A 172 13.37 -19.40 14.98
CA ASP A 172 11.96 -18.98 14.91
C ASP A 172 11.68 -17.75 15.80
N PHE A 173 12.25 -17.71 17.00
CA PHE A 173 12.20 -16.55 17.88
C PHE A 173 12.75 -15.29 17.19
N TYR A 174 13.98 -15.32 16.67
CA TYR A 174 14.57 -14.15 16.01
C TYR A 174 13.83 -13.76 14.73
N ILE A 175 13.33 -14.74 13.97
CA ILE A 175 12.54 -14.53 12.75
C ILE A 175 11.26 -13.73 13.05
N LYS A 176 10.53 -14.08 14.12
CA LYS A 176 9.29 -13.37 14.51
C LYS A 176 9.53 -11.92 14.96
N PHE A 177 10.71 -11.63 15.50
CA PHE A 177 11.13 -10.26 15.83
C PHE A 177 11.90 -9.57 14.68
N SER A 178 11.81 -10.11 13.46
CA SER A 178 12.46 -9.58 12.25
C SER A 178 13.98 -9.40 12.35
N GLN A 179 14.65 -10.16 13.23
CA GLN A 179 16.11 -10.17 13.37
C GLN A 179 16.74 -11.29 12.53
N ILE A 180 16.51 -11.24 11.22
CA ILE A 180 16.92 -12.29 10.26
C ILE A 180 18.43 -12.54 10.29
N GLN A 181 19.26 -11.50 10.35
CA GLN A 181 20.72 -11.67 10.40
C GLN A 181 21.18 -12.44 11.63
N THR A 182 20.52 -12.24 12.77
CA THR A 182 20.84 -12.97 14.01
C THR A 182 20.36 -14.42 13.91
N ALA A 183 19.16 -14.65 13.38
CA ALA A 183 18.67 -16.00 13.08
C ALA A 183 19.64 -16.74 12.14
N ARG A 184 20.17 -16.05 11.12
CA ARG A 184 21.15 -16.62 10.19
C ARG A 184 22.46 -17.01 10.87
N LYS A 185 22.96 -16.18 11.79
CA LYS A 185 24.15 -16.51 12.59
C LYS A 185 23.93 -17.75 13.46
N VAL A 186 22.73 -17.96 13.98
CA VAL A 186 22.38 -19.17 14.74
C VAL A 186 22.35 -20.38 13.80
N PHE A 187 21.71 -20.26 12.64
CA PHE A 187 21.69 -21.30 11.61
C PHE A 187 23.09 -21.75 11.19
N ASP A 188 23.96 -20.79 10.87
CA ASP A 188 25.32 -21.06 10.39
C ASP A 188 26.22 -21.70 11.46
N ARG A 189 25.87 -21.59 12.76
CA ARG A 189 26.56 -22.25 13.86
C ARG A 189 26.14 -23.70 14.07
N ILE A 190 24.98 -24.12 13.57
CA ILE A 190 24.53 -25.51 13.68
C ILE A 190 25.43 -26.38 12.79
N PRO A 191 26.18 -27.36 13.33
CA PRO A 191 27.16 -28.13 12.56
C PRO A 191 26.51 -28.95 11.42
N GLU A 192 25.39 -29.61 11.72
CA GLU A 192 24.62 -30.42 10.78
C GLU A 192 23.14 -30.03 10.85
N PRO A 193 22.72 -28.97 10.11
CA PRO A 193 21.32 -28.56 10.12
C PRO A 193 20.44 -29.60 9.42
N ASP A 194 19.39 -30.05 10.11
CA ASP A 194 18.40 -30.98 9.59
C ASP A 194 17.37 -30.29 8.69
N THR A 195 16.52 -31.06 8.01
CA THR A 195 15.47 -30.55 7.12
C THR A 195 14.58 -29.51 7.80
N VAL A 196 14.27 -29.69 9.10
CA VAL A 196 13.46 -28.74 9.89
C VAL A 196 14.19 -27.41 10.05
N SER A 197 15.47 -27.42 10.40
CA SER A 197 16.29 -26.21 10.57
C SER A 197 16.41 -25.42 9.26
N TRP A 198 16.65 -26.13 8.14
CA TRP A 198 16.64 -25.53 6.81
C TRP A 198 15.29 -24.91 6.47
N ASN A 199 14.19 -25.64 6.66
CA ASN A 199 12.84 -25.17 6.34
C ASN A 199 12.43 -23.98 7.23
N THR A 200 12.80 -23.98 8.51
CA THR A 200 12.61 -22.85 9.44
C THR A 200 13.30 -21.59 8.92
N MET A 201 14.57 -21.70 8.48
CA MET A 201 15.30 -20.55 7.94
C MET A 201 14.74 -20.09 6.59
N ILE A 202 14.45 -21.01 5.67
CA ILE A 202 13.86 -20.71 4.35
C ILE A 202 12.51 -19.99 4.50
N SER A 203 11.61 -20.54 5.32
CA SER A 203 10.30 -19.95 5.60
C SER A 203 10.43 -18.61 6.33
N GLY A 204 11.37 -18.49 7.27
CA GLY A 204 11.64 -17.24 7.97
C GLY A 204 12.12 -16.10 7.07
N LEU A 205 12.98 -16.41 6.10
CA LEU A 205 13.41 -15.47 5.06
C LEU A 205 12.23 -15.01 4.19
N VAL A 206 11.33 -15.93 3.80
CA VAL A 206 10.10 -15.59 3.07
C VAL A 206 9.21 -14.67 3.89
N GLN A 207 8.95 -15.00 5.16
CA GLN A 207 8.08 -14.23 6.04
C GLN A 207 8.56 -12.79 6.26
N ASN A 208 9.87 -12.56 6.17
CA ASN A 208 10.49 -11.24 6.33
C ASN A 208 10.85 -10.57 4.98
N GLY A 209 10.36 -11.09 3.85
CA GLY A 209 10.52 -10.47 2.53
C GLY A 209 11.88 -10.69 1.85
N CYS A 210 12.77 -11.49 2.43
CA CYS A 210 14.09 -11.83 1.89
C CYS A 210 13.99 -12.97 0.86
N PHE A 211 13.17 -12.81 -0.18
CA PHE A 211 12.82 -13.89 -1.12
C PHE A 211 14.01 -14.43 -1.92
N ALA A 212 14.89 -13.56 -2.41
CA ALA A 212 16.05 -13.97 -3.19
C ALA A 212 17.04 -14.80 -2.34
N GLU A 213 17.30 -14.38 -1.10
CA GLU A 213 18.12 -15.13 -0.15
C GLU A 213 17.49 -16.47 0.21
N SER A 214 16.16 -16.55 0.33
CA SER A 214 15.44 -17.80 0.59
C SER A 214 15.66 -18.83 -0.52
N ILE A 215 15.56 -18.42 -1.79
CA ILE A 215 15.84 -19.31 -2.93
C ILE A 215 17.31 -19.73 -2.95
N GLN A 216 18.24 -18.80 -2.70
CA GLN A 216 19.67 -19.11 -2.64
C GLN A 216 19.98 -20.11 -1.52
N LEU A 217 19.34 -19.98 -0.36
CA LEU A 217 19.49 -20.91 0.75
C LEU A 217 18.97 -22.31 0.39
N PHE A 218 17.85 -22.40 -0.31
CA PHE A 218 17.33 -23.66 -0.85
C PHE A 218 18.28 -24.29 -1.87
N GLU A 219 18.86 -23.52 -2.79
CA GLU A 219 19.87 -24.02 -3.73
C GLU A 219 21.10 -24.55 -3.00
N ASN A 220 21.55 -23.86 -1.95
CA ASN A 220 22.65 -24.32 -1.09
C ASN A 220 22.31 -25.63 -0.35
N MET A 221 21.07 -25.79 0.12
CA MET A 221 20.60 -27.04 0.75
C MET A 221 20.74 -28.23 -0.21
N ILE A 222 20.34 -28.04 -1.48
CA ILE A 222 20.46 -29.06 -2.53
C ILE A 222 21.92 -29.36 -2.83
N LEU A 223 22.76 -28.33 -2.98
CA LEU A 223 24.18 -28.48 -3.29
C LEU A 223 24.95 -29.22 -2.18
N ARG A 224 24.55 -29.05 -0.91
CA ARG A 224 25.11 -29.79 0.23
C ARG A 224 24.64 -31.24 0.33
N GLY A 225 23.68 -31.65 -0.49
CA GLY A 225 23.13 -33.01 -0.46
C GLY A 225 22.28 -33.32 0.78
N THR A 226 21.80 -32.29 1.49
CA THR A 226 20.92 -32.47 2.65
C THR A 226 19.60 -33.09 2.20
N GLN A 227 19.04 -34.01 2.99
CA GLN A 227 17.70 -34.55 2.72
C GLN A 227 16.66 -33.43 2.80
N PHE A 228 15.75 -33.41 1.83
CA PHE A 228 14.60 -32.51 1.80
C PHE A 228 13.34 -33.32 1.59
N ASP A 229 12.23 -32.77 2.05
CA ASP A 229 10.92 -33.36 1.92
C ASP A 229 9.96 -32.41 1.20
N SER A 230 8.70 -32.82 1.11
CA SER A 230 7.63 -32.03 0.52
C SER A 230 7.42 -30.68 1.24
N THR A 231 7.73 -30.56 2.54
CA THR A 231 7.59 -29.29 3.28
C THR A 231 8.65 -28.27 2.87
N THR A 232 9.82 -28.71 2.41
CA THR A 232 10.85 -27.84 1.83
C THR A 232 10.34 -27.11 0.59
N PHE A 233 9.62 -27.80 -0.31
CA PHE A 233 9.01 -27.17 -1.48
C PHE A 233 7.96 -26.14 -1.09
N ALA A 234 7.11 -26.44 -0.11
CA ALA A 234 6.12 -25.49 0.38
C ALA A 234 6.74 -24.25 1.03
N ALA A 235 7.92 -24.38 1.65
CA ALA A 235 8.64 -23.25 2.24
C ALA A 235 9.25 -22.31 1.19
N VAL A 236 9.77 -22.84 0.07
CA VAL A 236 10.49 -22.04 -0.95
C VAL A 236 9.59 -21.51 -2.08
N LEU A 237 8.52 -22.23 -2.44
CA LEU A 237 7.61 -21.83 -3.54
C LEU A 237 7.04 -20.41 -3.40
N PRO A 238 6.64 -19.93 -2.19
CA PRO A 238 6.24 -18.54 -2.01
C PRO A 238 7.31 -17.53 -2.41
N ALA A 239 8.60 -17.80 -2.17
CA ALA A 239 9.68 -16.90 -2.56
C ALA A 239 9.73 -16.70 -4.09
N ALA A 240 9.60 -17.79 -4.85
CA ALA A 240 9.54 -17.73 -6.31
C ALA A 240 8.29 -17.01 -6.82
N ALA A 241 7.16 -17.20 -6.12
CA ALA A 241 5.89 -16.55 -6.42
C ALA A 241 5.95 -15.03 -6.21
N GLU A 242 6.51 -14.56 -5.09
CA GLU A 242 6.63 -13.12 -4.78
C GLU A 242 7.64 -12.41 -5.69
N LEU A 243 8.72 -13.10 -6.08
CA LEU A 243 9.66 -12.59 -7.08
C LEU A 243 9.12 -12.63 -8.52
N GLN A 244 7.99 -13.31 -8.74
CA GLN A 244 7.39 -13.56 -10.07
C GLN A 244 8.39 -14.18 -11.07
N GLU A 245 9.35 -14.97 -10.56
CA GLU A 245 10.38 -15.59 -11.37
C GLU A 245 9.94 -16.96 -11.88
N LEU A 246 9.15 -16.96 -12.95
CA LEU A 246 8.58 -18.17 -13.56
C LEU A 246 9.64 -19.25 -13.80
N LYS A 247 10.82 -18.90 -14.32
CA LYS A 247 11.90 -19.85 -14.61
C LYS A 247 12.42 -20.55 -13.35
N LYS A 248 12.58 -19.85 -12.23
CA LYS A 248 13.01 -20.49 -10.97
C LYS A 248 11.89 -21.35 -10.39
N GLY A 249 10.64 -20.90 -10.46
CA GLY A 249 9.46 -21.68 -10.09
C GLY A 249 9.34 -23.01 -10.87
N MET A 250 9.53 -22.97 -12.19
CA MET A 250 9.53 -24.18 -13.03
C MET A 250 10.65 -25.15 -12.65
N LYS A 251 11.87 -24.65 -12.34
CA LYS A 251 12.98 -25.50 -11.87
C LYS A 251 12.63 -26.22 -10.56
N ILE A 252 12.02 -25.52 -9.61
CA ILE A 252 11.56 -26.09 -8.34
C ILE A 252 10.50 -27.18 -8.59
N GLN A 253 9.55 -26.94 -9.48
CA GLN A 253 8.57 -27.96 -9.88
C GLN A 253 9.23 -29.18 -10.53
N CYS A 254 10.16 -28.98 -11.46
CA CYS A 254 10.86 -30.09 -12.11
C CYS A 254 11.61 -30.95 -11.07
N LEU A 255 12.21 -30.34 -10.05
CA LEU A 255 12.82 -31.06 -8.95
C LEU A 255 11.79 -31.84 -8.14
N ALA A 256 10.65 -31.22 -7.77
CA ALA A 256 9.56 -31.89 -7.05
C ALA A 256 8.99 -33.10 -7.84
N ILE A 257 8.97 -33.02 -9.17
CA ILE A 257 8.58 -34.15 -10.04
C ILE A 257 9.63 -35.26 -9.96
N LYS A 258 10.92 -34.93 -10.13
CA LYS A 258 12.04 -35.90 -10.07
C LYS A 258 12.13 -36.61 -8.73
N THR A 259 11.75 -35.96 -7.64
CA THR A 259 11.76 -36.53 -6.28
C THR A 259 10.39 -37.04 -5.82
N CYS A 260 9.40 -37.13 -6.72
CA CYS A 260 8.06 -37.65 -6.44
C CYS A 260 7.25 -36.90 -5.36
N PHE A 261 7.58 -35.64 -5.06
CA PHE A 261 6.81 -34.80 -4.14
C PHE A 261 5.71 -33.98 -4.81
N HIS A 262 5.68 -33.93 -6.15
CA HIS A 262 4.73 -33.13 -6.94
C HIS A 262 3.24 -33.39 -6.67
N SER A 263 2.86 -34.57 -6.18
CA SER A 263 1.46 -34.94 -5.89
C SER A 263 0.98 -34.57 -4.49
N HIS A 264 1.86 -34.05 -3.63
CA HIS A 264 1.49 -33.66 -2.27
C HIS A 264 0.62 -32.39 -2.31
N ALA A 265 -0.51 -32.40 -1.59
CA ALA A 265 -1.53 -31.34 -1.68
C ALA A 265 -0.97 -29.92 -1.43
N TYR A 266 -0.12 -29.72 -0.42
CA TYR A 266 0.48 -28.42 -0.13
C TYR A 266 1.55 -27.98 -1.14
N VAL A 267 2.23 -28.92 -1.81
CA VAL A 267 3.13 -28.61 -2.93
C VAL A 267 2.33 -28.16 -4.15
N LEU A 268 1.24 -28.85 -4.46
CA LEU A 268 0.30 -28.44 -5.53
C LEU A 268 -0.28 -27.05 -5.25
N THR A 269 -0.76 -26.79 -4.03
CA THR A 269 -1.26 -25.47 -3.62
C THR A 269 -0.20 -24.37 -3.75
N GLY A 270 1.04 -24.65 -3.33
CA GLY A 270 2.16 -23.72 -3.50
C GLY A 270 2.48 -23.44 -4.97
N LEU A 271 2.44 -24.46 -5.83
CA LEU A 271 2.65 -24.32 -7.27
C LEU A 271 1.51 -23.54 -7.95
N ILE A 272 0.26 -23.78 -7.56
CA ILE A 272 -0.91 -23.01 -8.04
C ILE A 272 -0.70 -21.52 -7.74
N SER A 273 -0.31 -21.18 -6.51
CA SER A 273 -0.04 -19.80 -6.12
C SER A 273 1.14 -19.21 -6.91
N MET A 274 2.22 -19.96 -7.08
CA MET A 274 3.40 -19.55 -7.85
C MET A 274 3.06 -19.24 -9.31
N TYR A 275 2.41 -20.16 -10.01
CA TYR A 275 2.00 -19.95 -11.40
C TYR A 275 0.99 -18.81 -11.54
N SER A 276 0.03 -18.72 -10.61
CA SER A 276 -0.95 -17.62 -10.61
C SER A 276 -0.28 -16.26 -10.46
N LYS A 277 0.71 -16.11 -9.57
CA LYS A 277 1.45 -14.84 -9.41
C LYS A 277 2.38 -14.53 -10.58
N CYS A 278 2.83 -15.54 -11.32
CA CYS A 278 3.64 -15.37 -12.53
C CYS A 278 2.81 -15.12 -13.80
N GLY A 279 1.47 -15.05 -13.71
CA GLY A 279 0.59 -14.82 -14.88
C GLY A 279 0.15 -16.09 -15.63
N GLU A 280 0.61 -17.27 -15.21
CA GLU A 280 0.37 -18.54 -15.92
C GLU A 280 -0.86 -19.28 -15.37
N ILE A 281 -2.04 -18.67 -15.52
CA ILE A 281 -3.29 -19.17 -14.95
C ILE A 281 -3.71 -20.55 -15.50
N SER A 282 -3.34 -20.87 -16.73
CA SER A 282 -3.64 -22.17 -17.35
C SER A 282 -2.91 -23.32 -16.63
N ALA A 283 -1.64 -23.12 -16.28
CA ALA A 283 -0.86 -24.10 -15.52
C ALA A 283 -1.42 -24.27 -14.10
N ALA A 284 -1.78 -23.17 -13.43
CA ALA A 284 -2.43 -23.20 -12.12
C ALA A 284 -3.76 -23.96 -12.15
N THR A 285 -4.61 -23.71 -13.16
CA THR A 285 -5.89 -24.41 -13.35
C THR A 285 -5.69 -25.91 -13.55
N PHE A 286 -4.69 -26.30 -14.36
CA PHE A 286 -4.36 -27.70 -14.60
C PHE A 286 -3.89 -28.41 -13.33
N LEU A 287 -3.07 -27.75 -12.50
CA LEU A 287 -2.61 -28.31 -11.23
C LEU A 287 -3.76 -28.45 -10.21
N PHE A 288 -4.67 -27.47 -10.17
CA PHE A 288 -5.86 -27.55 -9.30
C PHE A 288 -6.75 -28.75 -9.67
N ALA A 289 -6.93 -29.02 -10.97
CA ALA A 289 -7.70 -30.17 -11.46
C ALA A 289 -7.09 -31.53 -11.09
N GLN A 290 -5.80 -31.60 -10.76
CA GLN A 290 -5.16 -32.84 -10.28
C GLN A 290 -5.46 -33.14 -8.80
N ILE A 291 -5.95 -32.17 -8.04
CA ILE A 291 -6.27 -32.35 -6.63
C ILE A 291 -7.61 -33.10 -6.52
N SER A 292 -7.57 -34.37 -6.14
CA SER A 292 -8.79 -35.21 -6.07
C SER A 292 -9.80 -34.73 -5.03
N ARG A 293 -9.32 -34.14 -3.92
CA ARG A 293 -10.14 -33.57 -2.86
C ARG A 293 -9.54 -32.23 -2.43
N PRO A 294 -9.91 -31.12 -3.10
CA PRO A 294 -9.38 -29.81 -2.77
C PRO A 294 -9.87 -29.37 -1.39
N ASP A 295 -8.92 -29.01 -0.53
CA ASP A 295 -9.16 -28.37 0.76
C ASP A 295 -9.40 -26.86 0.59
N LEU A 296 -9.84 -26.20 1.67
CA LEU A 296 -10.11 -24.75 1.63
C LEU A 296 -8.88 -23.92 1.19
N ILE A 297 -7.66 -24.37 1.47
CA ILE A 297 -6.42 -23.66 1.12
C ILE A 297 -6.20 -23.70 -0.40
N SER A 298 -6.32 -24.86 -1.03
CA SER A 298 -6.22 -25.02 -2.49
C SER A 298 -7.33 -24.27 -3.23
N TRP A 299 -8.57 -24.29 -2.71
CA TRP A 299 -9.66 -23.45 -3.23
C TRP A 299 -9.31 -21.97 -3.17
N ASN A 300 -8.85 -21.48 -2.02
CA ASN A 300 -8.47 -20.08 -1.84
C ASN A 300 -7.32 -19.67 -2.75
N ALA A 301 -6.31 -20.53 -2.94
CA ALA A 301 -5.19 -20.27 -3.84
C ALA A 301 -5.67 -20.11 -5.29
N MET A 302 -6.59 -20.96 -5.75
CA MET A 302 -7.11 -20.89 -7.12
C MET A 302 -8.10 -19.72 -7.33
N ILE A 303 -8.97 -19.44 -6.36
CA ILE A 303 -9.87 -18.25 -6.38
C ILE A 303 -9.02 -16.97 -6.46
N SER A 304 -8.03 -16.85 -5.58
CA SER A 304 -7.10 -15.71 -5.60
C SER A 304 -6.33 -15.65 -6.92
N GLY A 305 -5.92 -16.80 -7.47
CA GLY A 305 -5.25 -16.88 -8.75
C GLY A 305 -6.08 -16.32 -9.90
N TYR A 306 -7.36 -16.70 -10.01
CA TYR A 306 -8.26 -16.11 -11.01
C TYR A 306 -8.46 -14.61 -10.78
N SER A 307 -8.72 -14.18 -9.54
CA SER A 307 -8.93 -12.76 -9.21
C SER A 307 -7.70 -11.89 -9.55
N CYS A 308 -6.49 -12.37 -9.26
CA CYS A 308 -5.25 -11.62 -9.52
C CYS A 308 -4.88 -11.54 -11.01
N ASN A 309 -5.45 -12.41 -11.85
CA ASN A 309 -5.22 -12.42 -13.30
C ASN A 309 -6.38 -11.80 -14.10
N GLY A 310 -7.31 -11.11 -13.43
CA GLY A 310 -8.45 -10.44 -14.09
C GLY A 310 -9.60 -11.38 -14.52
N GLU A 311 -9.52 -12.66 -14.17
CA GLU A 311 -10.51 -13.70 -14.50
C GLU A 311 -11.67 -13.71 -13.48
N THR A 312 -12.31 -12.55 -13.27
CA THR A 312 -13.34 -12.35 -12.23
C THR A 312 -14.50 -13.35 -12.36
N GLY A 313 -14.93 -13.66 -13.59
CA GLY A 313 -16.02 -14.60 -13.85
C GLY A 313 -15.68 -16.03 -13.39
N SER A 314 -14.46 -16.49 -13.70
CA SER A 314 -13.93 -17.79 -13.30
C SER A 314 -13.76 -17.87 -11.77
N SER A 315 -13.26 -16.80 -11.15
CA SER A 315 -13.13 -16.67 -9.69
C SER A 315 -14.48 -16.82 -8.98
N VAL A 316 -15.51 -16.08 -9.41
CA VAL A 316 -16.86 -16.15 -8.83
C VAL A 316 -17.52 -17.50 -9.08
N SER A 317 -17.32 -18.09 -10.27
CA SER A 317 -17.81 -19.44 -10.58
C SER A 317 -17.20 -20.49 -9.63
N LEU A 318 -15.89 -20.43 -9.42
CA LEU A 318 -15.17 -21.32 -8.53
C LEU A 318 -15.62 -21.15 -7.06
N PHE A 319 -15.85 -19.91 -6.63
CA PHE A 319 -16.44 -19.62 -5.31
C PHE A 319 -17.83 -20.22 -5.15
N ARG A 320 -18.70 -20.17 -6.18
CA ARG A 320 -20.01 -20.84 -6.14
C ARG A 320 -19.87 -22.35 -6.00
N GLN A 321 -18.89 -22.97 -6.64
CA GLN A 321 -18.61 -24.41 -6.47
C GLN A 321 -18.13 -24.72 -5.05
N LEU A 322 -17.27 -23.88 -4.47
CA LEU A 322 -16.86 -24.00 -3.07
C LEU A 322 -18.06 -23.98 -2.12
N LEU A 323 -19.04 -23.08 -2.33
CA LEU A 323 -20.26 -23.03 -1.50
C LEU A 323 -21.09 -24.33 -1.57
N VAL A 324 -21.04 -25.06 -2.69
CA VAL A 324 -21.71 -26.36 -2.84
C VAL A 324 -20.92 -27.49 -2.16
N SER A 325 -19.59 -27.37 -2.07
CA SER A 325 -18.70 -28.40 -1.51
C SER A 325 -18.82 -28.65 0.00
N ARG A 326 -19.69 -27.90 0.71
CA ARG A 326 -19.89 -27.91 2.18
C ARG A 326 -18.67 -27.51 3.03
N GLU A 327 -17.57 -27.11 2.41
CA GLU A 327 -16.46 -26.45 3.11
C GLU A 327 -16.89 -25.08 3.66
N LYS A 328 -16.50 -24.76 4.90
CA LYS A 328 -16.88 -23.49 5.53
C LYS A 328 -15.95 -22.37 5.07
N VAL A 329 -16.50 -21.44 4.29
CA VAL A 329 -15.83 -20.22 3.84
C VAL A 329 -15.25 -19.46 5.04
N ASN A 330 -14.02 -18.95 4.90
CA ASN A 330 -13.34 -18.15 5.91
C ASN A 330 -12.96 -16.76 5.37
N SER A 331 -12.27 -15.96 6.19
CA SER A 331 -11.80 -14.62 5.82
C SER A 331 -10.89 -14.63 4.59
N SER A 332 -9.96 -15.58 4.50
CA SER A 332 -9.02 -15.70 3.38
C SER A 332 -9.72 -15.96 2.04
N THR A 333 -10.83 -16.71 2.04
CA THR A 333 -11.64 -16.92 0.83
C THR A 333 -12.21 -15.60 0.31
N ILE A 334 -12.79 -14.78 1.21
CA ILE A 334 -13.36 -13.49 0.83
C ILE A 334 -12.27 -12.54 0.34
N VAL A 335 -11.15 -12.45 1.04
CA VAL A 335 -10.00 -11.64 0.62
C VAL A 335 -9.49 -12.06 -0.76
N GLY A 336 -9.40 -13.37 -1.03
CA GLY A 336 -8.99 -13.90 -2.34
C GLY A 336 -10.01 -13.67 -3.45
N LEU A 337 -11.31 -13.59 -3.12
CA LEU A 337 -12.38 -13.32 -4.07
C LEU A 337 -12.46 -11.85 -4.48
N ILE A 338 -12.08 -10.94 -3.58
CA ILE A 338 -12.13 -9.50 -3.84
C ILE A 338 -11.11 -9.18 -4.96
N PRO A 339 -11.54 -8.67 -6.12
CA PRO A 339 -10.65 -8.32 -7.22
C PRO A 339 -9.96 -6.99 -6.87
N VAL A 340 -8.99 -7.05 -5.96
CA VAL A 340 -8.28 -5.85 -5.51
C VAL A 340 -7.56 -5.21 -6.71
N PHE A 341 -6.98 -6.01 -7.61
CA PHE A 341 -6.10 -5.53 -8.68
C PHE A 341 -6.81 -4.93 -9.92
N PHE A 342 -8.06 -5.31 -10.22
CA PHE A 342 -8.79 -4.87 -11.43
C PHE A 342 -10.23 -4.41 -11.13
N PRO A 343 -10.42 -3.30 -10.38
CA PRO A 343 -11.73 -2.95 -9.86
C PRO A 343 -12.66 -2.23 -10.85
N PHE A 344 -12.23 -1.89 -12.07
CA PHE A 344 -13.10 -1.15 -12.99
C PHE A 344 -14.35 -1.98 -13.33
N ASN A 345 -15.53 -1.42 -13.02
CA ASN A 345 -16.89 -1.89 -13.34
C ASN A 345 -17.50 -3.05 -12.51
N HIS A 346 -17.00 -3.33 -11.30
CA HIS A 346 -17.56 -4.40 -10.45
C HIS A 346 -18.21 -3.94 -9.15
N LEU A 347 -18.78 -2.72 -9.09
CA LEU A 347 -19.46 -2.20 -7.90
C LEU A 347 -20.58 -3.13 -7.38
N CYS A 348 -21.40 -3.68 -8.28
CA CYS A 348 -22.45 -4.64 -7.88
C CYS A 348 -21.90 -5.92 -7.27
N LEU A 349 -20.76 -6.41 -7.77
CA LEU A 349 -20.08 -7.59 -7.22
C LEU A 349 -19.48 -7.28 -5.85
N ALA A 350 -18.84 -6.12 -5.69
CA ALA A 350 -18.33 -5.65 -4.40
C ALA A 350 -19.46 -5.57 -3.35
N HIS A 351 -20.61 -5.00 -3.71
CA HIS A 351 -21.81 -4.98 -2.86
C HIS A 351 -22.31 -6.38 -2.50
N SER A 352 -22.30 -7.31 -3.47
CA SER A 352 -22.73 -8.70 -3.24
C SER A 352 -21.79 -9.45 -2.29
N ILE A 353 -20.47 -9.29 -2.45
CA ILE A 353 -19.45 -9.88 -1.58
C ILE A 353 -19.53 -9.27 -0.17
N HIS A 354 -19.70 -7.95 -0.08
CA HIS A 354 -19.87 -7.26 1.19
C HIS A 354 -21.15 -7.74 1.91
N GLY A 355 -22.28 -7.80 1.22
CA GLY A 355 -23.54 -8.32 1.77
C GLY A 355 -23.44 -9.79 2.23
N PHE A 356 -22.73 -10.64 1.48
CA PHE A 356 -22.43 -12.02 1.91
C PHE A 356 -21.56 -12.03 3.18
N SER A 357 -20.53 -11.19 3.23
CA SER A 357 -19.61 -11.09 4.38
C SER A 357 -20.34 -10.65 5.65
N LEU A 358 -21.29 -9.71 5.55
CA LEU A 358 -22.17 -9.29 6.64
C LEU A 358 -23.05 -10.45 7.11
N LYS A 359 -23.70 -11.17 6.18
CA LYS A 359 -24.58 -12.31 6.51
C LYS A 359 -23.83 -13.44 7.21
N CYS A 360 -22.55 -13.65 6.88
CA CYS A 360 -21.70 -14.67 7.49
C CYS A 360 -20.96 -14.20 8.75
N GLY A 361 -21.08 -12.92 9.15
CA GLY A 361 -20.35 -12.34 10.27
C GLY A 361 -18.83 -12.24 10.04
N LEU A 362 -18.38 -12.29 8.78
CA LEU A 362 -16.97 -12.21 8.39
C LEU A 362 -16.45 -10.77 8.35
N ASN A 363 -17.33 -9.77 8.36
CA ASN A 363 -16.99 -8.35 8.37
C ASN A 363 -16.23 -7.91 9.64
N LEU A 364 -16.39 -8.63 10.75
CA LEU A 364 -15.62 -8.41 11.98
C LEU A 364 -14.14 -8.80 11.82
N ASN A 365 -13.78 -9.54 10.77
CA ASN A 365 -12.39 -9.86 10.49
C ASN A 365 -11.68 -8.66 9.85
N SER A 366 -10.60 -8.20 10.48
CA SER A 366 -9.82 -7.03 10.05
C SER A 366 -9.29 -7.14 8.62
N SER A 367 -8.92 -8.34 8.16
CA SER A 367 -8.43 -8.56 6.79
C SER A 367 -9.53 -8.39 5.75
N VAL A 368 -10.75 -8.86 6.05
CA VAL A 368 -11.92 -8.69 5.16
C VAL A 368 -12.33 -7.23 5.08
N SER A 369 -12.43 -6.55 6.23
CA SER A 369 -12.72 -5.10 6.29
C SER A 369 -11.68 -4.30 5.50
N THR A 370 -10.38 -4.59 5.67
CA THR A 370 -9.30 -3.93 4.91
C THR A 370 -9.39 -4.15 3.40
N ALA A 371 -9.68 -5.38 2.96
CA ALA A 371 -9.83 -5.70 1.55
C ALA A 371 -11.04 -5.00 0.92
N LEU A 372 -12.17 -4.94 1.63
CA LEU A 372 -13.36 -4.21 1.21
C LEU A 372 -13.10 -2.70 1.15
N THR A 373 -12.47 -2.10 2.18
CA THR A 373 -12.05 -0.69 2.17
C THR A 373 -11.21 -0.40 0.93
N THR A 374 -10.23 -1.26 0.61
CA THR A 374 -9.37 -1.08 -0.57
C THR A 374 -10.18 -1.07 -1.87
N VAL A 375 -11.12 -1.99 -2.05
CA VAL A 375 -11.92 -2.04 -3.29
C VAL A 375 -12.89 -0.87 -3.38
N TYR A 376 -13.56 -0.49 -2.29
CA TYR A 376 -14.40 0.71 -2.30
C TYR A 376 -13.59 1.97 -2.59
N SER A 377 -12.38 2.10 -2.04
CA SER A 377 -11.50 3.22 -2.39
C SER A 377 -11.12 3.23 -3.86
N ARG A 378 -10.82 2.08 -4.48
CA ARG A 378 -10.51 2.02 -5.92
C ARG A 378 -11.73 2.24 -6.82
N LEU A 379 -12.94 2.04 -6.30
CA LEU A 379 -14.20 2.37 -6.96
C LEU A 379 -14.64 3.82 -6.73
N ASN A 380 -13.82 4.64 -6.05
CA ASN A 380 -14.13 6.02 -5.65
C ASN A 380 -15.35 6.15 -4.72
N GLU A 381 -15.75 5.06 -4.04
CA GLU A 381 -16.82 5.01 -3.03
C GLU A 381 -16.26 5.28 -1.63
N MET A 382 -15.75 6.50 -1.44
CA MET A 382 -14.93 6.85 -0.27
C MET A 382 -15.70 6.86 1.06
N GLU A 383 -17.01 7.11 1.03
CA GLU A 383 -17.86 7.04 2.24
C GLU A 383 -17.99 5.60 2.75
N SER A 384 -18.29 4.65 1.85
CA SER A 384 -18.38 3.22 2.18
C SER A 384 -17.04 2.68 2.68
N ALA A 385 -15.94 3.06 2.02
CA ALA A 385 -14.59 2.70 2.44
C ALA A 385 -14.28 3.20 3.86
N ARG A 386 -14.66 4.45 4.16
CA ARG A 386 -14.43 5.09 5.45
C ARG A 386 -15.26 4.46 6.56
N GLN A 387 -16.54 4.17 6.30
CA GLN A 387 -17.42 3.51 7.25
C GLN A 387 -16.86 2.15 7.67
N LEU A 388 -16.44 1.33 6.70
CA LEU A 388 -15.84 0.02 6.96
C LEU A 388 -14.54 0.08 7.78
N PHE A 389 -13.73 1.10 7.54
CA PHE A 389 -12.52 1.34 8.33
C PHE A 389 -12.88 1.70 9.77
N ASP A 390 -13.82 2.61 9.98
CA ASP A 390 -14.22 3.08 11.32
C ASP A 390 -14.90 1.96 12.14
N GLU A 391 -15.78 1.17 11.52
CA GLU A 391 -16.48 0.04 12.13
C GLU A 391 -15.57 -1.18 12.40
N SER A 392 -14.36 -1.21 11.84
CA SER A 392 -13.40 -2.29 12.06
C SER A 392 -12.99 -2.38 13.54
N PRO A 393 -13.14 -3.54 14.20
CA PRO A 393 -12.88 -3.69 15.63
C PRO A 393 -11.40 -3.50 15.97
N ASP A 394 -10.51 -4.05 15.12
CA ASP A 394 -9.07 -3.91 15.24
C ASP A 394 -8.49 -3.30 13.96
N LYS A 395 -7.98 -2.07 14.07
CA LYS A 395 -7.38 -1.35 12.95
C LYS A 395 -5.89 -1.68 12.84
N SER A 396 -5.60 -2.70 12.04
CA SER A 396 -4.23 -3.10 11.69
C SER A 396 -3.50 -2.01 10.89
N LEU A 397 -2.16 -2.05 10.86
CA LEU A 397 -1.35 -1.18 9.98
C LEU A 397 -1.81 -1.25 8.51
N ALA A 398 -2.23 -2.42 8.04
CA ALA A 398 -2.76 -2.61 6.69
C ALA A 398 -4.08 -1.84 6.46
N SER A 399 -4.97 -1.77 7.46
CA SER A 399 -6.24 -1.03 7.34
C SER A 399 -6.01 0.48 7.30
N TRP A 400 -5.07 0.99 8.12
CA TRP A 400 -4.64 2.40 8.06
C TRP A 400 -4.06 2.74 6.70
N ASN A 401 -3.15 1.90 6.19
CA ASN A 401 -2.53 2.10 4.88
C ASN A 401 -3.55 2.05 3.75
N ALA A 402 -4.50 1.12 3.78
CA ALA A 402 -5.57 1.03 2.78
C ALA A 402 -6.37 2.33 2.71
N MET A 403 -6.78 2.87 3.86
CA MET A 403 -7.59 4.08 3.92
C MET A 403 -6.80 5.35 3.55
N ILE A 404 -5.57 5.50 4.07
CA ILE A 404 -4.68 6.64 3.74
C ILE A 404 -4.36 6.66 2.24
N SER A 405 -4.02 5.50 1.67
CA SER A 405 -3.74 5.37 0.23
C SER A 405 -4.99 5.62 -0.59
N GLY A 406 -6.14 5.11 -0.15
CA GLY A 406 -7.45 5.35 -0.78
C GLY A 406 -7.82 6.83 -0.84
N TYR A 407 -7.64 7.57 0.25
CA TYR A 407 -7.84 9.02 0.25
C TYR A 407 -6.87 9.74 -0.69
N THR A 408 -5.60 9.37 -0.68
CA THR A 408 -4.56 9.99 -1.53
C THR A 408 -4.81 9.73 -3.02
N GLN A 409 -5.21 8.52 -3.39
CA GLN A 409 -5.45 8.13 -4.79
C GLN A 409 -6.70 8.81 -5.38
N ASN A 410 -7.69 9.13 -4.55
CA ASN A 410 -8.91 9.83 -4.97
C ASN A 410 -8.82 11.36 -4.77
N GLY A 411 -7.62 11.91 -4.53
CA GLY A 411 -7.39 13.35 -4.40
C GLY A 411 -7.94 13.99 -3.10
N LEU A 412 -8.37 13.18 -2.13
CA LEU A 412 -8.82 13.62 -0.80
C LEU A 412 -7.62 13.72 0.18
N THR A 413 -6.60 14.44 -0.24
CA THR A 413 -5.27 14.50 0.37
C THR A 413 -5.27 15.07 1.78
N GLU A 414 -6.12 16.06 2.08
CA GLU A 414 -6.30 16.60 3.43
C GLU A 414 -6.81 15.53 4.41
N MET A 415 -7.75 14.70 3.97
CA MET A 415 -8.28 13.58 4.77
C MET A 415 -7.21 12.50 5.00
N ALA A 416 -6.35 12.25 4.00
CA ALA A 416 -5.21 11.34 4.15
C ALA A 416 -4.23 11.82 5.23
N ILE A 417 -3.86 13.11 5.21
CA ILE A 417 -2.96 13.71 6.19
C ILE A 417 -3.58 13.70 7.59
N SER A 418 -4.85 14.10 7.73
CA SER A 418 -5.56 14.06 9.01
C SER A 418 -5.61 12.64 9.58
N LEU A 419 -5.85 11.65 8.72
CA LEU A 419 -5.89 10.25 9.15
C LEU A 419 -4.51 9.73 9.57
N PHE A 420 -3.43 10.14 8.90
CA PHE A 420 -2.07 9.83 9.30
C PHE A 420 -1.69 10.45 10.65
N GLN A 421 -2.10 11.68 10.92
CA GLN A 421 -1.92 12.27 12.25
C GLN A 421 -2.65 11.45 13.33
N LYS A 422 -3.89 11.01 13.07
CA LYS A 422 -4.64 10.12 13.97
C LYS A 422 -3.98 8.76 14.16
N MET A 423 -3.41 8.17 13.11
CA MET A 423 -2.65 6.91 13.16
C MET A 423 -1.48 7.04 14.14
N ARG A 424 -0.73 8.14 14.06
CA ARG A 424 0.40 8.42 14.96
C ARG A 424 -0.04 8.66 16.40
N LEU A 425 -1.16 9.36 16.61
CA LEU A 425 -1.74 9.55 17.96
C LEU A 425 -2.28 8.26 18.57
N SER A 426 -2.47 7.21 17.76
CA SER A 426 -2.90 5.87 18.19
C SER A 426 -1.72 4.89 18.37
N ASP A 427 -0.48 5.40 18.43
CA ASP A 427 0.76 4.63 18.57
C ASP A 427 0.99 3.55 17.49
N VAL A 428 0.35 3.70 16.32
CA VAL A 428 0.59 2.81 15.17
C VAL A 428 1.75 3.37 14.36
N LEU A 429 2.87 2.64 14.32
CA LEU A 429 4.07 3.06 13.59
C LEU A 429 3.86 3.01 12.06
N PRO A 430 4.23 4.06 11.32
CA PRO A 430 4.17 4.06 9.87
C PRO A 430 5.22 3.13 9.26
N ASN A 431 4.91 2.58 8.09
CA ASN A 431 5.84 1.79 7.28
C ASN A 431 6.09 2.46 5.92
N PRO A 432 6.98 1.93 5.07
CA PRO A 432 7.26 2.52 3.76
C PRO A 432 6.01 2.80 2.91
N VAL A 433 4.99 1.93 2.98
CA VAL A 433 3.71 2.15 2.27
C VAL A 433 2.99 3.39 2.81
N THR A 434 2.88 3.54 4.14
CA THR A 434 2.30 4.74 4.76
C THR A 434 3.03 6.01 4.30
N ILE A 435 4.36 5.98 4.34
CA ILE A 435 5.21 7.10 3.98
C ILE A 435 5.03 7.49 2.52
N THR A 436 5.05 6.53 1.58
CA THR A 436 4.85 6.83 0.16
C THR A 436 3.49 7.48 -0.11
N SER A 437 2.42 7.02 0.54
CA SER A 437 1.08 7.60 0.40
C SER A 437 1.02 9.03 0.94
N ILE A 438 1.64 9.30 2.09
CA ILE A 438 1.66 10.65 2.67
C ILE A 438 2.56 11.60 1.89
N LEU A 439 3.72 11.15 1.40
CA LEU A 439 4.55 11.95 0.50
C LEU A 439 3.81 12.29 -0.79
N SER A 440 3.06 11.35 -1.37
CA SER A 440 2.18 11.62 -2.52
C SER A 440 1.08 12.63 -2.16
N ALA A 441 0.47 12.55 -0.98
CA ALA A 441 -0.53 13.53 -0.54
C ALA A 441 0.09 14.93 -0.39
N CYS A 442 1.29 15.04 0.18
CA CYS A 442 2.06 16.28 0.27
C CYS A 442 2.40 16.81 -1.12
N ALA A 443 2.82 15.95 -2.05
CA ALA A 443 3.12 16.30 -3.43
C ALA A 443 1.89 16.86 -4.17
N GLN A 444 0.70 16.29 -3.96
CA GLN A 444 -0.53 16.75 -4.59
C GLN A 444 -1.02 18.09 -4.04
N LEU A 445 -0.93 18.32 -2.72
CA LEU A 445 -1.26 19.59 -2.07
C LEU A 445 -0.17 20.65 -2.22
N GLY A 446 1.07 20.20 -2.49
CA GLY A 446 2.31 20.96 -2.35
C GLY A 446 2.55 21.47 -0.92
N ALA A 447 2.26 20.64 0.07
CA ALA A 447 2.54 20.90 1.49
C ALA A 447 4.02 20.61 1.78
N LEU A 448 4.89 21.59 1.52
CA LEU A 448 6.34 21.43 1.59
C LEU A 448 6.81 21.22 3.02
N SER A 449 6.23 21.94 3.99
CA SER A 449 6.64 21.83 5.40
C SER A 449 6.36 20.45 5.96
N LEU A 450 5.16 19.92 5.71
CA LEU A 450 4.82 18.54 6.08
C LEU A 450 5.71 17.53 5.35
N GLY A 451 5.96 17.73 4.06
CA GLY A 451 6.85 16.88 3.27
C GLY A 451 8.27 16.79 3.83
N LYS A 452 8.85 17.93 4.26
CA LYS A 452 10.16 17.98 4.95
C LYS A 452 10.13 17.24 6.27
N TRP A 453 9.08 17.44 7.08
CA TRP A 453 8.91 16.73 8.35
C TRP A 453 8.82 15.21 8.14
N VAL A 454 8.10 14.75 7.12
CA VAL A 454 8.04 13.32 6.75
C VAL A 454 9.40 12.82 6.26
N HIS A 455 10.18 13.62 5.53
CA HIS A 455 11.53 13.25 5.13
C HIS A 455 12.48 13.07 6.34
N GLU A 456 12.39 13.93 7.36
CA GLU A 456 13.12 13.72 8.62
C GLU A 456 12.72 12.42 9.32
N LEU A 457 11.43 12.06 9.27
CA LEU A 457 10.95 10.78 9.78
C LEU A 457 11.52 9.60 8.98
N VAL A 458 11.60 9.70 7.65
CA VAL A 458 12.22 8.68 6.78
C VAL A 458 13.66 8.40 7.18
N ILE A 459 14.45 9.44 7.42
CA ILE A 459 15.85 9.32 7.85
C ILE A 459 15.93 8.67 9.24
N ARG A 460 15.07 9.10 10.18
CA ARG A 460 15.05 8.57 11.55
C ARG A 460 14.73 7.08 11.61
N GLU A 461 13.80 6.63 10.78
CA GLU A 461 13.35 5.23 10.71
C GLU A 461 14.19 4.38 9.72
N ASN A 462 15.24 4.95 9.12
CA ASN A 462 16.09 4.30 8.10
C ASN A 462 15.31 3.75 6.89
N PHE A 463 14.31 4.50 6.42
CA PHE A 463 13.54 4.16 5.22
C PHE A 463 14.13 4.77 3.94
N ASP A 464 15.20 5.55 4.02
CA ASP A 464 15.87 6.24 2.92
C ASP A 464 16.53 5.29 1.91
N SER A 465 16.85 4.06 2.33
CA SER A 465 17.34 3.00 1.43
C SER A 465 16.22 2.33 0.61
N ASN A 466 14.95 2.57 0.92
CA ASN A 466 13.82 1.99 0.20
C ASN A 466 13.54 2.78 -1.09
N ILE A 467 13.77 2.15 -2.25
CA ILE A 467 13.61 2.78 -3.58
C ILE A 467 12.25 3.45 -3.79
N TYR A 468 11.16 2.89 -3.26
CA TYR A 468 9.82 3.47 -3.40
C TYR A 468 9.66 4.74 -2.56
N VAL A 469 10.24 4.77 -1.36
CA VAL A 469 10.25 5.95 -0.49
C VAL A 469 11.10 7.06 -1.10
N SER A 470 12.32 6.75 -1.57
CA SER A 470 13.19 7.73 -2.22
C SER A 470 12.55 8.30 -3.49
N THR A 471 11.87 7.44 -4.28
CA THR A 471 11.12 7.89 -5.47
C THR A 471 9.94 8.80 -5.11
N ALA A 472 9.20 8.50 -4.04
CA ALA A 472 8.11 9.35 -3.55
C ALA A 472 8.64 10.70 -3.00
N LEU A 473 9.83 10.72 -2.40
CA LEU A 473 10.49 11.96 -1.98
C LEU A 473 10.87 12.84 -3.18
N ILE A 474 11.39 12.25 -4.26
CA ILE A 474 11.66 12.96 -5.52
C ILE A 474 10.39 13.64 -6.05
N ASP A 475 9.29 12.88 -6.15
CA ASP A 475 8.00 13.42 -6.63
C ASP A 475 7.48 14.54 -5.71
N MET A 476 7.57 14.36 -4.39
CA MET A 476 7.16 15.35 -3.41
C MET A 476 7.96 16.65 -3.53
N TYR A 477 9.28 16.60 -3.49
CA TYR A 477 10.10 17.81 -3.59
C TYR A 477 9.93 18.51 -4.94
N ALA A 478 9.86 17.74 -6.04
CA ALA A 478 9.59 18.30 -7.37
C ALA A 478 8.23 19.01 -7.41
N LYS A 479 7.15 18.36 -6.97
CA LYS A 479 5.80 18.95 -6.99
C LYS A 479 5.55 20.04 -5.93
N CYS A 480 6.44 20.18 -4.96
CA CYS A 480 6.52 21.31 -4.03
C CYS A 480 7.42 22.46 -4.54
N GLY A 481 8.00 22.33 -5.74
CA GLY A 481 8.77 23.38 -6.41
C GLY A 481 10.27 23.37 -6.12
N ILE A 482 10.78 22.41 -5.36
CA ILE A 482 12.19 22.30 -4.94
C ILE A 482 12.91 21.19 -5.72
N ILE A 483 13.11 21.40 -7.02
CA ILE A 483 13.72 20.39 -7.89
C ILE A 483 15.18 20.07 -7.54
N GLY A 484 15.91 21.00 -6.91
CA GLY A 484 17.28 20.78 -6.47
C GLY A 484 17.41 19.64 -5.45
N GLU A 485 16.52 19.62 -4.44
CA GLU A 485 16.46 18.55 -3.44
C GLU A 485 16.02 17.22 -4.07
N ALA A 486 15.06 17.26 -5.01
CA ALA A 486 14.67 16.08 -5.76
C ALA A 486 15.86 15.46 -6.52
N ARG A 487 16.70 16.29 -7.17
CA ARG A 487 17.91 15.81 -7.85
C ARG A 487 18.97 15.30 -6.87
N HIS A 488 19.12 15.95 -5.71
CA HIS A 488 20.05 15.49 -4.68
C HIS A 488 19.69 14.08 -4.19
N ILE A 489 18.42 13.86 -3.84
CA ILE A 489 17.92 12.55 -3.40
C ILE A 489 18.15 11.51 -4.49
N PHE A 490 17.78 11.82 -5.74
CA PHE A 490 18.02 10.93 -6.88
C PHE A 490 19.50 10.52 -6.98
N ASN A 491 20.43 11.47 -6.93
CA ASN A 491 21.85 11.17 -7.02
C ASN A 491 22.33 10.25 -5.88
N CYS A 492 21.84 10.46 -4.66
CA CYS A 492 22.19 9.68 -3.47
C CYS A 492 21.58 8.27 -3.42
N MET A 493 20.61 7.92 -4.28
CA MET A 493 20.02 6.58 -4.29
C MET A 493 21.05 5.50 -4.68
N PRO A 494 21.23 4.44 -3.85
CA PRO A 494 22.20 3.37 -4.11
C PRO A 494 21.82 2.52 -5.34
N GLU A 495 20.52 2.26 -5.51
CA GLU A 495 19.96 1.57 -6.66
C GLU A 495 18.87 2.43 -7.29
N LYS A 496 18.81 2.43 -8.62
CA LYS A 496 17.83 3.18 -9.41
C LYS A 496 17.16 2.23 -10.39
N ASN A 497 15.84 2.24 -10.41
CA ASN A 497 15.03 1.48 -11.36
C ASN A 497 14.33 2.44 -12.34
N VAL A 498 13.68 1.89 -13.37
CA VAL A 498 12.94 2.65 -14.38
C VAL A 498 12.00 3.69 -13.76
N VAL A 499 11.32 3.36 -12.66
CA VAL A 499 10.36 4.26 -12.00
C VAL A 499 11.06 5.49 -11.40
N SER A 500 12.21 5.31 -10.73
CA SER A 500 12.99 6.41 -10.16
C SER A 500 13.58 7.34 -11.23
N TRP A 501 14.04 6.79 -12.36
CA TRP A 501 14.49 7.57 -13.52
C TRP A 501 13.33 8.40 -14.10
N ASN A 502 12.19 7.76 -14.34
CA ASN A 502 11.01 8.42 -14.88
C ASN A 502 10.51 9.54 -13.97
N ALA A 503 10.53 9.35 -12.64
CA ALA A 503 10.13 10.37 -11.68
C ALA A 503 10.98 11.65 -11.82
N MET A 504 12.30 11.51 -11.95
CA MET A 504 13.20 12.66 -12.10
C MET A 504 13.13 13.29 -13.49
N ILE A 505 12.97 12.50 -14.57
CA ILE A 505 12.76 13.01 -15.94
C ILE A 505 11.46 13.82 -15.99
N ALA A 506 10.37 13.28 -15.42
CA ALA A 506 9.09 13.96 -15.33
C ALA A 506 9.18 15.24 -14.47
N ALA A 507 9.94 15.23 -13.38
CA ALA A 507 10.20 16.41 -12.57
C ALA A 507 10.87 17.53 -13.40
N TYR A 508 11.90 17.22 -14.18
CA TYR A 508 12.50 18.21 -15.08
C TYR A 508 11.49 18.73 -16.12
N GLY A 509 10.69 17.85 -16.72
CA GLY A 509 9.62 18.26 -17.65
C GLY A 509 8.55 19.16 -17.02
N LEU A 510 8.17 18.89 -15.77
CA LEU A 510 7.23 19.72 -15.00
C LEU A 510 7.80 21.13 -14.75
N HIS A 511 9.12 21.26 -14.61
CA HIS A 511 9.81 22.54 -14.40
C HIS A 511 10.24 23.24 -15.70
N GLY A 512 10.00 22.63 -16.87
CA GLY A 512 10.40 23.18 -18.17
C GLY A 512 11.89 22.99 -18.50
N HIS A 513 12.58 22.12 -17.77
CA HIS A 513 14.00 21.79 -17.96
C HIS A 513 14.16 20.63 -18.96
N GLY A 514 13.70 20.85 -20.20
CA GLY A 514 13.64 19.81 -21.24
C GLY A 514 15.00 19.22 -21.62
N ASN A 515 16.05 20.03 -21.68
CA ASN A 515 17.39 19.56 -22.03
C ASN A 515 17.96 18.65 -20.92
N GLU A 516 17.75 19.01 -19.67
CA GLU A 516 18.14 18.22 -18.50
C GLU A 516 17.38 16.89 -18.47
N ALA A 517 16.11 16.89 -18.85
CA ALA A 517 15.31 15.68 -18.99
C ALA A 517 15.86 14.74 -20.07
N ILE A 518 16.25 15.26 -21.24
CA ILE A 518 16.85 14.48 -22.34
C ILE A 518 18.24 13.95 -21.94
N SER A 519 19.05 14.78 -21.28
CA SER A 519 20.35 14.35 -20.76
C SER A 519 20.20 13.20 -19.76
N LEU A 520 19.22 13.29 -18.86
CA LEU A 520 18.95 12.25 -17.88
C LEU A 520 18.37 10.98 -18.52
N TYR A 521 17.55 11.12 -19.57
CA TYR A 521 17.11 9.99 -20.39
C TYR A 521 18.29 9.28 -21.07
N SER A 522 19.28 10.03 -21.57
CA SER A 522 20.49 9.44 -22.16
C SER A 522 21.30 8.68 -21.10
N GLU A 523 21.47 9.27 -19.91
CA GLU A 523 22.14 8.62 -18.77
C GLU A 523 21.43 7.31 -18.32
N MET A 524 20.09 7.27 -18.40
CA MET A 524 19.29 6.06 -18.15
C MET A 524 19.63 4.95 -19.16
N LEU A 525 19.76 5.30 -20.45
CA LEU A 525 20.13 4.35 -21.51
C LEU A 525 21.58 3.85 -21.33
N ASP A 526 22.52 4.75 -21.03
CA ASP A 526 23.92 4.42 -20.77
C ASP A 526 24.09 3.51 -19.55
N SER A 527 23.18 3.62 -18.59
CA SER A 527 23.11 2.74 -17.41
C SER A 527 22.50 1.35 -17.69
N GLY A 528 22.16 1.06 -18.96
CA GLY A 528 21.58 -0.23 -19.38
C GLY A 528 20.14 -0.44 -18.94
N ILE A 529 19.42 0.62 -18.53
CA ILE A 529 18.03 0.52 -18.10
C ILE A 529 17.12 0.70 -19.31
N SER A 530 16.36 -0.34 -19.66
CA SER A 530 15.42 -0.29 -20.79
C SER A 530 14.27 0.70 -20.53
N PRO A 531 14.02 1.65 -21.45
CA PRO A 531 12.90 2.57 -21.32
C PRO A 531 11.56 1.87 -21.54
N THR A 532 10.53 2.41 -20.90
CA THR A 532 9.13 1.93 -21.01
C THR A 532 8.26 3.02 -21.63
N GLY A 533 6.99 2.74 -21.93
CA GLY A 533 6.06 3.78 -22.39
C GLY A 533 6.01 4.99 -21.44
N VAL A 534 6.05 4.77 -20.13
CA VAL A 534 6.10 5.87 -19.14
C VAL A 534 7.37 6.71 -19.25
N SER A 535 8.50 6.09 -19.61
CA SER A 535 9.77 6.79 -19.85
C SER A 535 9.65 7.73 -21.03
N PHE A 536 9.13 7.24 -22.16
CA PHE A 536 8.89 8.03 -23.38
C PHE A 536 7.90 9.16 -23.12
N LEU A 537 6.78 8.89 -22.45
CA LEU A 537 5.81 9.92 -22.09
C LEU A 537 6.45 11.04 -21.24
N SER A 538 7.30 10.70 -20.27
CA SER A 538 7.96 11.67 -19.40
C SER A 538 8.90 12.60 -20.17
N VAL A 539 9.75 12.04 -21.05
CA VAL A 539 10.68 12.84 -21.85
C VAL A 539 9.99 13.62 -22.97
N LEU A 540 8.93 13.07 -23.58
CA LEU A 540 8.12 13.78 -24.58
C LEU A 540 7.38 14.96 -23.96
N HIS A 541 6.82 14.82 -22.75
CA HIS A 541 6.23 15.95 -22.03
C HIS A 541 7.28 17.03 -21.74
N ALA A 542 8.50 16.64 -21.38
CA ALA A 542 9.59 17.59 -21.19
C ALA A 542 9.95 18.33 -22.50
N CYS A 543 9.98 17.62 -23.64
CA CYS A 543 10.15 18.23 -24.95
C CYS A 543 8.99 19.18 -25.28
N SER A 544 7.75 18.77 -25.02
CA SER A 544 6.54 19.60 -25.22
C SER A 544 6.62 20.89 -24.43
N HIS A 545 6.98 20.86 -23.14
CA HIS A 545 7.04 22.07 -22.33
C HIS A 545 8.25 22.97 -22.62
N ALA A 546 9.33 22.42 -23.19
CA ALA A 546 10.53 23.16 -23.57
C ALA A 546 10.56 23.59 -25.05
N GLY A 547 9.58 23.16 -25.86
CA GLY A 547 9.52 23.44 -27.31
C GLY A 547 10.57 22.72 -28.15
N LEU A 548 11.07 21.57 -27.69
CA LEU A 548 12.11 20.78 -28.35
C LEU A 548 11.51 19.84 -29.41
N VAL A 549 10.98 20.42 -30.49
CA VAL A 549 10.21 19.70 -31.52
C VAL A 549 11.04 18.60 -32.20
N ARG A 550 12.29 18.91 -32.56
CA ARG A 550 13.16 17.97 -33.30
C ARG A 550 13.54 16.78 -32.44
N GLU A 551 13.93 17.06 -31.21
CA GLU A 551 14.30 16.07 -30.21
C GLU A 551 13.10 15.19 -29.87
N GLY A 552 11.91 15.80 -29.70
CA GLY A 552 10.66 15.07 -29.50
C GLY A 552 10.32 14.12 -30.66
N ASP A 553 10.50 14.56 -31.91
CA ASP A 553 10.30 13.71 -33.09
C ASP A 553 11.25 12.51 -33.10
N VAL A 554 12.54 12.73 -32.81
CA VAL A 554 13.55 11.65 -32.76
C VAL A 554 13.21 10.65 -31.67
N ILE A 555 12.88 11.13 -30.47
CA ILE A 555 12.52 10.29 -29.33
C ILE A 555 11.26 9.48 -29.64
N PHE A 556 10.23 10.10 -30.21
CA PHE A 556 8.99 9.41 -30.58
C PHE A 556 9.23 8.29 -31.60
N GLN A 557 10.13 8.49 -32.57
CA GLN A 557 10.48 7.47 -33.55
C GLN A 557 11.30 6.32 -32.93
N SER A 558 12.29 6.65 -32.08
CA SER A 558 13.13 5.67 -31.38
C SER A 558 12.31 4.69 -30.52
N MET A 559 11.17 5.15 -29.99
CA MET A 559 10.25 4.35 -29.19
C MET A 559 9.88 3.02 -29.86
N THR A 560 9.52 3.07 -31.15
CA THR A 560 9.17 1.88 -31.94
C THR A 560 10.40 1.26 -32.60
N GLN A 561 11.28 2.07 -33.17
CA GLN A 561 12.39 1.60 -34.01
C GLN A 561 13.51 0.91 -33.20
N ASP A 562 13.89 1.50 -32.07
CA ASP A 562 15.06 1.09 -31.30
C ASP A 562 14.67 0.25 -30.07
N HIS A 563 13.48 0.51 -29.50
CA HIS A 563 13.04 -0.09 -28.24
C HIS A 563 11.82 -1.01 -28.37
N GLY A 564 11.17 -1.08 -29.53
CA GLY A 564 10.02 -1.95 -29.77
C GLY A 564 8.78 -1.63 -28.91
N VAL A 565 8.72 -0.45 -28.28
CA VAL A 565 7.59 -0.01 -27.46
C VAL A 565 6.55 0.63 -28.37
N GLN A 566 5.29 0.17 -28.32
CA GLN A 566 4.23 0.74 -29.14
C GLN A 566 3.68 2.03 -28.52
N PRO A 567 3.54 3.13 -29.29
CA PRO A 567 2.96 4.38 -28.79
C PRO A 567 1.49 4.20 -28.39
N GLY A 568 1.18 4.51 -27.13
CA GLY A 568 -0.20 4.64 -26.62
C GLY A 568 -0.82 6.03 -26.89
N PRO A 569 -2.13 6.22 -26.66
CA PRO A 569 -2.85 7.47 -26.91
C PRO A 569 -2.22 8.71 -26.26
N GLU A 570 -1.60 8.55 -25.08
CA GLU A 570 -0.95 9.62 -24.33
C GLU A 570 0.29 10.15 -25.05
N HIS A 571 1.04 9.28 -25.73
CA HIS A 571 2.22 9.67 -26.51
C HIS A 571 1.82 10.51 -27.72
N TYR A 572 0.75 10.12 -28.42
CA TYR A 572 0.19 10.90 -29.53
C TYR A 572 -0.32 12.25 -29.03
N ALA A 573 -1.04 12.29 -27.91
CA ALA A 573 -1.51 13.54 -27.31
C ALA A 573 -0.36 14.47 -26.98
N CYS A 574 0.75 13.95 -26.45
CA CYS A 574 1.95 14.72 -26.17
C CYS A 574 2.61 15.28 -27.43
N MET A 575 2.68 14.50 -28.52
CA MET A 575 3.21 15.00 -29.80
C MET A 575 2.31 16.08 -30.41
N VAL A 576 0.99 15.94 -30.31
CA VAL A 576 0.05 16.97 -30.74
C VAL A 576 0.18 18.24 -29.89
N ASP A 577 0.37 18.11 -28.58
CA ASP A 577 0.66 19.24 -27.69
C ASP A 577 1.97 19.96 -28.08
N LEU A 578 3.04 19.20 -28.33
CA LEU A 578 4.35 19.73 -28.75
C LEU A 578 4.24 20.50 -30.10
N LEU A 579 3.63 19.89 -31.11
CA LEU A 579 3.42 20.52 -32.42
C LEU A 579 2.49 21.73 -32.33
N GLY A 580 1.43 21.61 -31.53
CA GLY A 580 0.44 22.64 -31.30
C GLY A 580 1.03 23.87 -30.63
N ARG A 581 1.78 23.69 -29.54
CA ARG A 581 2.51 24.79 -28.85
C ARG A 581 3.52 25.46 -29.78
N ALA A 582 4.20 24.69 -30.63
CA ALA A 582 5.11 25.21 -31.65
C ALA A 582 4.42 25.96 -32.81
N GLY A 583 3.08 26.03 -32.82
CA GLY A 583 2.30 26.70 -33.88
C GLY A 583 2.15 25.89 -35.17
N GLN A 584 2.63 24.64 -35.20
CA GLN A 584 2.56 23.75 -36.36
C GLN A 584 1.20 23.03 -36.43
N LEU A 585 0.11 23.79 -36.40
CA LEU A 585 -1.26 23.25 -36.27
C LEU A 585 -1.69 22.36 -37.43
N ASP A 586 -1.29 22.67 -38.67
CA ASP A 586 -1.60 21.84 -39.83
C ASP A 586 -0.90 20.48 -39.75
N ARG A 587 0.37 20.48 -39.31
CA ARG A 587 1.15 19.26 -39.07
C ARG A 587 0.57 18.46 -37.91
N ALA A 588 0.10 19.12 -36.85
CA ALA A 588 -0.58 18.48 -35.73
C ALA A 588 -1.87 17.80 -36.18
N LEU A 589 -2.69 18.46 -37.02
CA LEU A 589 -3.90 17.85 -37.57
C LEU A 589 -3.59 16.66 -38.48
N GLU A 590 -2.56 16.75 -39.32
CA GLU A 590 -2.14 15.65 -40.17
C GLU A 590 -1.64 14.45 -39.34
N PHE A 591 -0.92 14.72 -38.26
CA PHE A 591 -0.48 13.71 -37.31
C PHE A 591 -1.68 12.99 -36.65
N ILE A 592 -2.75 13.71 -36.30
CA ILE A 592 -4.00 13.12 -35.78
C ILE A 592 -4.71 12.24 -36.82
N LYS A 593 -4.62 12.58 -38.11
CA LYS A 593 -5.25 11.77 -39.17
C LYS A 593 -4.48 10.49 -39.48
N THR A 594 -3.18 10.48 -39.25
CA THR A 594 -2.27 9.38 -39.61
C THR A 594 -1.98 8.42 -38.47
N MET A 595 -2.41 8.71 -37.25
CA MET A 595 -2.21 7.82 -36.11
C MET A 595 -2.98 6.49 -36.26
N PRO A 596 -2.39 5.36 -35.83
CA PRO A 596 -2.96 4.01 -35.99
C PRO A 596 -4.05 3.67 -34.97
N VAL A 597 -4.35 4.57 -34.02
CA VAL A 597 -5.35 4.40 -32.96
C VAL A 597 -6.38 5.52 -33.04
N GLU A 598 -7.60 5.31 -32.56
CA GLU A 598 -8.59 6.39 -32.57
C GLU A 598 -8.19 7.55 -31.63
N PRO A 599 -8.24 8.83 -32.07
CA PRO A 599 -7.83 9.94 -31.24
C PRO A 599 -8.82 10.18 -30.09
N GLY A 600 -8.35 9.99 -28.85
CA GLY A 600 -9.14 10.23 -27.64
C GLY A 600 -9.21 11.71 -27.21
N PRO A 601 -9.90 12.01 -26.09
CA PRO A 601 -10.10 13.37 -25.60
C PRO A 601 -8.80 14.15 -25.34
N GLY A 602 -7.73 13.48 -24.89
CA GLY A 602 -6.45 14.14 -24.64
C GLY A 602 -5.82 14.75 -25.92
N VAL A 603 -5.94 14.04 -27.05
CA VAL A 603 -5.38 14.48 -28.35
C VAL A 603 -6.11 15.71 -28.88
N TRP A 604 -7.45 15.65 -28.92
CA TRP A 604 -8.27 16.77 -29.36
C TRP A 604 -8.21 17.95 -28.39
N GLY A 605 -8.09 17.69 -27.09
CA GLY A 605 -7.89 18.71 -26.06
C GLY A 605 -6.58 19.48 -26.24
N ALA A 606 -5.49 18.78 -26.56
CA ALA A 606 -4.20 19.40 -26.89
C ALA A 606 -4.30 20.30 -28.14
N LEU A 607 -4.91 19.79 -29.22
CA LEU A 607 -5.12 20.58 -30.44
C LEU A 607 -5.99 21.82 -30.17
N LEU A 608 -7.09 21.66 -29.43
CA LEU A 608 -7.98 22.76 -29.07
C LEU A 608 -7.24 23.84 -28.28
N GLY A 609 -6.47 23.45 -27.26
CA GLY A 609 -5.63 24.37 -26.49
C GLY A 609 -4.67 25.16 -27.38
N ALA A 610 -3.97 24.48 -28.29
CA ALA A 610 -3.07 25.12 -29.24
C ALA A 610 -3.79 26.08 -30.21
N CYS A 611 -4.98 25.71 -30.70
CA CYS A 611 -5.77 26.58 -31.57
C CYS A 611 -6.21 27.87 -30.87
N MET A 612 -6.52 27.80 -29.56
CA MET A 612 -6.86 28.99 -28.77
C MET A 612 -5.66 29.91 -28.58
N ILE A 613 -4.46 29.36 -28.37
CA ILE A 613 -3.21 30.14 -28.24
C ILE A 613 -2.88 30.85 -29.55
N HIS A 614 -2.93 30.13 -30.67
CA HIS A 614 -2.56 30.65 -32.00
C HIS A 614 -3.74 31.31 -32.74
N LYS A 615 -4.87 31.53 -32.05
CA LYS A 615 -6.09 32.18 -32.56
C LYS A 615 -6.63 31.58 -33.88
N LYS A 616 -6.58 30.25 -34.04
CA LYS A 616 -7.11 29.52 -35.22
C LYS A 616 -8.51 28.95 -34.95
N THR A 617 -9.54 29.77 -35.16
CA THR A 617 -10.94 29.44 -34.79
C THR A 617 -11.55 28.28 -35.58
N SER A 618 -11.20 28.11 -36.86
CA SER A 618 -11.72 27.01 -37.69
C SER A 618 -11.31 25.62 -37.19
N LEU A 619 -10.04 25.44 -36.84
CA LEU A 619 -9.52 24.19 -36.28
C LEU A 619 -10.02 23.96 -34.85
N ALA A 620 -10.14 25.03 -34.05
CA ALA A 620 -10.71 24.96 -32.71
C ALA A 620 -12.14 24.39 -32.71
N ARG A 621 -12.94 24.71 -33.74
CA ARG A 621 -14.29 24.17 -33.91
C ARG A 621 -14.28 22.66 -34.15
N VAL A 622 -13.45 22.20 -35.09
CA VAL A 622 -13.29 20.77 -35.39
C VAL A 622 -12.89 19.98 -34.15
N ALA A 623 -11.91 20.48 -33.39
CA ALA A 623 -11.46 19.83 -32.16
C ALA A 623 -12.55 19.81 -31.08
N SER A 624 -13.30 20.91 -30.91
CA SER A 624 -14.39 21.00 -29.94
C SER A 624 -15.54 20.06 -30.25
N ASP A 625 -15.96 19.97 -31.52
CA ASP A 625 -17.05 19.07 -31.92
C ASP A 625 -16.68 17.60 -31.63
N LYS A 626 -15.43 17.21 -31.94
CA LYS A 626 -14.91 15.88 -31.63
C LYS A 626 -14.87 15.59 -30.12
N LEU A 627 -14.49 16.57 -29.31
CA LEU A 627 -14.48 16.42 -27.85
C LEU A 627 -15.88 16.22 -27.26
N LEU A 628 -16.88 16.93 -27.80
CA LEU A 628 -18.27 16.79 -27.39
C LEU A 628 -18.90 15.45 -27.81
N GLU A 629 -18.43 14.87 -28.91
CA GLU A 629 -18.79 13.50 -29.32
C GLU A 629 -18.20 12.46 -28.37
N LEU A 630 -16.93 12.64 -27.96
CA LEU A 630 -16.19 11.67 -27.15
C LEU A 630 -16.54 11.72 -25.65
N ASP A 631 -16.74 12.90 -25.10
CA ASP A 631 -16.99 13.11 -23.67
C ASP A 631 -18.04 14.22 -23.46
N PRO A 632 -19.33 13.87 -23.61
CA PRO A 632 -20.43 14.84 -23.58
C PRO A 632 -20.73 15.43 -22.19
N GLU A 633 -20.12 14.89 -21.13
CA GLU A 633 -20.33 15.31 -19.75
C GLU A 633 -19.30 16.38 -19.30
N ASN A 634 -18.25 16.61 -20.08
CA ASN A 634 -17.20 17.55 -19.73
C ASN A 634 -17.58 19.00 -20.05
N VAL A 635 -17.91 19.73 -19.00
CA VAL A 635 -18.33 21.14 -19.05
C VAL A 635 -17.29 22.06 -19.68
N GLY A 636 -16.00 21.72 -19.57
CA GLY A 636 -14.90 22.53 -20.09
C GLY A 636 -14.99 22.74 -21.61
N TYR A 637 -15.41 21.71 -22.34
CA TYR A 637 -15.55 21.76 -23.80
C TYR A 637 -16.71 22.68 -24.23
N TYR A 638 -17.83 22.64 -23.52
CA TYR A 638 -18.95 23.56 -23.74
C TYR A 638 -18.55 25.02 -23.52
N VAL A 639 -17.80 25.30 -22.45
CA VAL A 639 -17.33 26.64 -22.15
C VAL A 639 -16.38 27.14 -23.25
N LEU A 640 -15.38 26.34 -23.64
CA LEU A 640 -14.44 26.72 -24.71
C LEU A 640 -15.17 26.96 -26.04
N LEU A 641 -16.06 26.05 -26.45
CA LEU A 641 -16.80 26.19 -27.70
C LEU A 641 -17.71 27.43 -27.69
N SER A 642 -18.37 27.71 -26.57
CA SER A 642 -19.19 28.93 -26.43
C SER A 642 -18.35 30.20 -26.53
N ASN A 643 -17.13 30.19 -25.98
CA ASN A 643 -16.20 31.32 -26.09
C ASN A 643 -15.71 31.51 -27.53
N ILE A 644 -15.42 30.43 -28.26
CA ILE A 644 -15.04 30.48 -29.69
C ILE A 644 -16.17 31.11 -30.52
N TYR A 645 -17.41 30.68 -30.32
CA TYR A 645 -18.56 31.27 -31.01
C TYR A 645 -18.78 32.74 -30.66
N SER A 646 -18.54 33.12 -29.40
CA SER A 646 -18.60 34.54 -28.98
C SER A 646 -17.51 35.38 -29.67
N VAL A 647 -16.28 34.88 -29.82
CA VAL A 647 -15.20 35.58 -30.55
C VAL A 647 -15.52 35.72 -32.04
N ASP A 648 -16.09 34.68 -32.66
CA ASP A 648 -16.54 34.70 -34.07
C ASP A 648 -17.82 35.55 -34.30
N ARG A 649 -18.33 36.25 -33.26
CA ARG A 649 -19.58 37.03 -33.26
C ARG A 649 -20.84 36.21 -33.59
N ASN A 650 -20.79 34.90 -33.40
CA ASN A 650 -21.91 33.99 -33.58
C ASN A 650 -22.63 33.72 -32.24
N TYR A 651 -23.32 34.74 -31.73
CA TYR A 651 -23.90 34.73 -30.39
C TYR A 651 -25.06 33.75 -30.20
N SER A 652 -25.83 33.47 -31.27
CA SER A 652 -26.92 32.50 -31.25
C SER A 652 -26.42 31.08 -30.95
N GLU A 653 -25.31 30.70 -31.57
CA GLU A 653 -24.70 29.39 -31.39
C GLU A 653 -24.04 29.31 -30.02
N ALA A 654 -23.35 30.37 -29.58
CA ALA A 654 -22.80 30.45 -28.22
C ALA A 654 -23.88 30.26 -27.14
N ALA A 655 -25.04 30.91 -27.29
CA ALA A 655 -26.17 30.77 -26.38
C ALA A 655 -26.75 29.34 -26.40
N THR A 656 -26.83 28.71 -27.57
CA THR A 656 -27.30 27.34 -27.75
C THR A 656 -26.41 26.33 -27.01
N ILE A 657 -25.08 26.47 -27.11
CA ILE A 657 -24.11 25.64 -26.40
C ILE A 657 -24.20 25.82 -24.88
N ARG A 658 -24.34 27.08 -24.40
CA ARG A 658 -24.55 27.36 -22.97
C ARG A 658 -25.86 26.75 -22.44
N GLN A 659 -26.93 26.80 -23.22
CA GLN A 659 -28.21 26.19 -22.87
C GLN A 659 -28.14 24.66 -22.84
N ALA A 660 -27.40 24.04 -23.76
CA ALA A 660 -27.16 22.60 -23.78
C ALA A 660 -26.45 22.12 -22.51
N ALA A 661 -25.40 22.84 -22.07
CA ALA A 661 -24.71 22.54 -20.81
C ALA A 661 -25.65 22.66 -19.59
N LYS A 662 -26.47 23.72 -19.54
CA LYS A 662 -27.45 23.94 -18.46
C LYS A 662 -28.53 22.83 -18.41
N LYS A 663 -29.03 22.39 -19.57
CA LYS A 663 -30.03 21.31 -19.67
C LYS A 663 -29.51 19.99 -19.08
N ARG A 664 -28.21 19.73 -19.21
CA ARG A 664 -27.53 18.55 -18.65
C ARG A 664 -27.10 18.70 -17.20
N LYS A 665 -27.38 19.83 -16.54
CA LYS A 665 -27.00 20.13 -15.15
C LYS A 665 -25.48 20.02 -14.90
N LEU A 666 -24.70 20.32 -15.93
CA LEU A 666 -23.25 20.31 -15.88
C LEU A 666 -22.72 21.44 -14.99
N SER A 667 -21.85 21.13 -14.03
CA SER A 667 -21.25 22.10 -13.11
C SER A 667 -19.75 22.27 -13.37
N LYS A 668 -19.29 23.53 -13.40
CA LYS A 668 -17.86 23.84 -13.57
C LYS A 668 -17.14 23.63 -12.23
N ARG A 669 -16.00 22.91 -12.25
CA ARG A 669 -15.09 22.86 -11.10
C ARG A 669 -14.51 24.27 -10.85
N PRO A 670 -14.68 24.85 -9.66
CA PRO A 670 -14.14 26.18 -9.37
C PRO A 670 -12.61 26.15 -9.40
N GLY A 671 -12.01 27.20 -9.96
CA GLY A 671 -10.57 27.40 -9.88
C GLY A 671 -10.21 27.89 -8.49
N CYS A 672 -9.30 27.18 -7.81
CA CYS A 672 -8.79 27.54 -6.51
C CYS A 672 -7.26 27.60 -6.54
N THR A 673 -6.70 28.55 -5.79
CA THR A 673 -5.26 28.68 -5.60
C THR A 673 -4.92 28.45 -4.14
N LEU A 674 -3.97 27.57 -3.89
CA LEU A 674 -3.43 27.25 -2.58
C LEU A 674 -2.12 27.99 -2.37
N ILE A 675 -1.86 28.43 -1.14
CA ILE A 675 -0.60 29.00 -0.69
C ILE A 675 -0.30 28.52 0.73
N GLU A 676 0.94 28.09 0.98
CA GLU A 676 1.43 27.65 2.29
C GLU A 676 2.22 28.79 2.94
N ILE A 677 1.80 29.22 4.14
CA ILE A 677 2.44 30.30 4.92
C ILE A 677 2.60 29.82 6.36
N VAL A 678 3.84 29.78 6.87
CA VAL A 678 4.14 29.38 8.27
C VAL A 678 3.44 28.06 8.65
N ASP A 679 3.58 27.05 7.78
CA ASP A 679 3.02 25.70 7.94
C ASP A 679 1.48 25.60 7.87
N ASP A 680 0.77 26.70 7.58
CA ASP A 680 -0.67 26.72 7.34
C ASP A 680 -1.00 26.83 5.83
N LEU A 681 -1.95 26.02 5.38
CA LEU A 681 -2.47 26.04 4.01
C LEU A 681 -3.68 26.96 3.90
N HIS A 682 -3.60 27.92 2.98
CA HIS A 682 -4.69 28.85 2.68
C HIS A 682 -5.20 28.63 1.26
N VAL A 683 -6.51 28.53 1.10
CA VAL A 683 -7.16 28.32 -0.20
C VAL A 683 -7.95 29.58 -0.56
N PHE A 684 -7.75 30.06 -1.78
CA PHE A 684 -8.47 31.20 -2.34
C PHE A 684 -9.28 30.77 -3.56
N THR A 685 -10.53 31.22 -3.62
CA THR A 685 -11.35 31.17 -4.83
C THR A 685 -11.43 32.54 -5.51
N SER A 686 -11.97 32.61 -6.74
CA SER A 686 -12.11 33.91 -7.42
C SER A 686 -13.11 34.79 -6.67
N GLY A 687 -12.72 36.01 -6.32
CA GLY A 687 -13.56 36.94 -5.56
C GLY A 687 -13.80 36.52 -4.10
N ASP A 688 -12.90 35.75 -3.50
CA ASP A 688 -13.04 35.24 -2.14
C ASP A 688 -12.95 36.36 -1.09
N TRP A 689 -13.90 36.38 -0.14
CA TRP A 689 -13.93 37.29 1.02
C TRP A 689 -13.94 36.54 2.35
N SER A 690 -13.90 35.21 2.34
CA SER A 690 -13.99 34.37 3.54
C SER A 690 -12.75 34.45 4.44
N HIS A 691 -11.60 34.83 3.88
CA HIS A 691 -10.35 34.92 4.62
C HIS A 691 -10.38 36.03 5.69
N PRO A 692 -9.90 35.79 6.93
CA PRO A 692 -9.91 36.80 8.01
C PRO A 692 -9.20 38.11 7.66
N GLN A 693 -8.17 38.05 6.82
CA GLN A 693 -7.39 39.21 6.36
C GLN A 693 -7.84 39.76 5.00
N SER A 694 -9.04 39.43 4.51
CA SER A 694 -9.54 39.83 3.19
C SER A 694 -9.36 41.33 2.91
N LYS A 695 -9.72 42.21 3.85
CA LYS A 695 -9.53 43.67 3.71
C LYS A 695 -8.08 44.07 3.36
N ALA A 696 -7.10 43.46 4.01
CA ALA A 696 -5.68 43.74 3.75
C ALA A 696 -5.22 43.17 2.40
N ILE A 697 -5.71 41.98 2.04
CA ILE A 697 -5.42 41.33 0.76
C ILE A 697 -5.92 42.19 -0.40
N TYR A 698 -7.17 42.64 -0.35
CA TYR A 698 -7.75 43.50 -1.40
C TYR A 698 -7.04 44.86 -1.49
N ALA A 699 -6.67 45.46 -0.36
CA ALA A 699 -5.89 46.70 -0.36
C ALA A 699 -4.49 46.52 -1.01
N MET A 700 -3.82 45.40 -0.75
CA MET A 700 -2.55 45.06 -1.40
C MET A 700 -2.77 44.83 -2.91
N LEU A 701 -3.82 44.11 -3.29
CA LEU A 701 -4.15 43.85 -4.69
C LEU A 701 -4.43 45.14 -5.47
N GLU A 702 -5.14 46.10 -4.87
CA GLU A 702 -5.39 47.42 -5.45
C GLU A 702 -4.08 48.20 -5.64
N LYS A 703 -3.21 48.20 -4.62
CA LYS A 703 -1.86 48.80 -4.70
C LYS A 703 -1.02 48.18 -5.83
N LEU A 704 -1.03 46.85 -5.95
CA LEU A 704 -0.34 46.14 -7.02
C LEU A 704 -0.93 46.49 -8.38
N THR A 705 -2.26 46.49 -8.51
CA THR A 705 -2.94 46.82 -9.77
C THR A 705 -2.59 48.21 -10.27
N ARG A 706 -2.53 49.21 -9.38
CA ARG A 706 -2.09 50.56 -9.73
C ARG A 706 -0.64 50.57 -10.24
N LYS A 707 0.28 49.94 -9.51
CA LYS A 707 1.70 49.87 -9.91
C LYS A 707 1.91 49.11 -11.22
N MET A 708 1.15 48.03 -11.44
CA MET A 708 1.19 47.27 -12.68
C MET A 708 0.75 48.12 -13.87
N ARG A 709 -0.35 48.89 -13.74
CA ARG A 709 -0.80 49.83 -14.78
C ARG A 709 0.24 50.91 -15.07
N GLU A 710 0.87 51.47 -14.05
CA GLU A 710 1.99 52.44 -14.20
C GLU A 710 3.19 51.83 -14.94
N ALA A 711 3.43 50.53 -14.78
CA ALA A 711 4.46 49.78 -15.50
C ALA A 711 4.05 49.29 -16.91
N GLY A 712 2.82 49.62 -17.36
CA GLY A 712 2.34 49.27 -18.70
C GLY A 712 1.54 47.96 -18.81
N PHE A 713 1.11 47.36 -17.69
CA PHE A 713 0.24 46.18 -17.70
C PHE A 713 -1.16 46.53 -18.24
N GLN A 714 -1.61 45.76 -19.22
CA GLN A 714 -3.00 45.78 -19.73
C GLN A 714 -3.66 44.45 -19.40
N ALA A 715 -4.91 44.51 -18.92
CA ALA A 715 -5.67 43.31 -18.58
C ALA A 715 -6.14 42.61 -19.86
N GLU A 716 -5.97 41.29 -19.92
CA GLU A 716 -6.38 40.48 -21.07
C GLU A 716 -7.86 40.09 -20.92
N THR A 717 -8.76 40.85 -21.56
CA THR A 717 -10.22 40.65 -21.49
C THR A 717 -10.81 39.87 -22.67
N ASP A 718 -10.00 39.55 -23.70
CA ASP A 718 -10.40 38.88 -24.96
C ASP A 718 -11.19 37.57 -24.76
N VAL A 719 -11.05 36.90 -23.61
CA VAL A 719 -11.66 35.59 -23.31
C VAL A 719 -12.85 35.70 -22.32
N ALA A 720 -13.17 36.90 -21.84
CA ALA A 720 -14.30 37.14 -20.94
C ALA A 720 -15.63 37.26 -21.72
N LEU A 721 -16.76 36.94 -21.06
CA LEU A 721 -18.10 36.97 -21.67
C LEU A 721 -18.36 38.32 -22.34
N HIS A 722 -18.63 38.32 -23.65
CA HIS A 722 -18.88 39.56 -24.40
C HIS A 722 -20.18 40.28 -23.99
N ASP A 723 -21.08 39.59 -23.27
CA ASP A 723 -22.35 40.13 -22.75
C ASP A 723 -22.16 41.01 -21.49
N VAL A 724 -20.91 41.30 -21.12
CA VAL A 724 -20.46 42.03 -19.93
C VAL A 724 -19.63 43.24 -20.40
N GLU A 725 -19.87 44.43 -19.85
CA GLU A 725 -19.12 45.64 -20.20
C GLU A 725 -17.61 45.44 -19.97
N GLU A 726 -16.75 46.09 -20.77
CA GLU A 726 -15.28 45.91 -20.65
C GLU A 726 -14.76 46.23 -19.23
N GLU A 727 -15.37 47.20 -18.56
CA GLU A 727 -15.06 47.54 -17.17
C GLU A 727 -15.41 46.41 -16.18
N GLU A 728 -16.51 45.69 -16.42
CA GLU A 728 -16.91 44.53 -15.63
C GLU A 728 -16.05 43.30 -15.96
N LYS A 729 -15.64 43.11 -17.21
CA LYS A 729 -14.65 42.08 -17.59
C LYS A 729 -13.31 42.30 -16.90
N GLU A 730 -12.82 43.55 -16.87
CA GLU A 730 -11.62 43.91 -16.11
C GLU A 730 -11.79 43.64 -14.62
N GLN A 731 -12.96 43.91 -14.04
CA GLN A 731 -13.24 43.62 -12.63
C GLN A 731 -13.26 42.12 -12.32
N MET A 732 -13.82 41.30 -13.20
CA MET A 732 -13.84 39.84 -13.05
C MET A 732 -12.42 39.25 -13.02
N VAL A 733 -11.53 39.78 -13.86
CA VAL A 733 -10.14 39.33 -13.99
C VAL A 733 -9.22 39.89 -12.90
N LYS A 734 -9.58 41.03 -12.29
CA LYS A 734 -8.85 41.61 -11.14
C LYS A 734 -8.81 40.68 -9.93
N VAL A 735 -9.89 39.95 -9.67
CA VAL A 735 -10.08 39.18 -8.42
C VAL A 735 -9.87 37.67 -8.58
N HIS A 736 -9.05 37.26 -9.56
CA HIS A 736 -8.67 35.87 -9.70
C HIS A 736 -7.93 35.34 -8.47
N SER A 737 -8.16 34.06 -8.14
CA SER A 737 -7.60 33.40 -6.96
C SER A 737 -6.08 33.50 -6.85
N GLU A 738 -5.39 33.49 -7.99
CA GLU A 738 -3.93 33.56 -8.10
C GLU A 738 -3.42 34.90 -7.57
N LYS A 739 -4.06 36.00 -7.97
CA LYS A 739 -3.71 37.35 -7.54
C LYS A 739 -4.00 37.55 -6.06
N LEU A 740 -5.11 37.00 -5.55
CA LEU A 740 -5.44 37.01 -4.13
C LEU A 740 -4.40 36.24 -3.30
N ALA A 741 -4.01 35.05 -3.74
CA ALA A 741 -2.99 34.25 -3.09
C ALA A 741 -1.61 34.94 -3.09
N ILE A 742 -1.19 35.54 -4.22
CA ILE A 742 0.06 36.31 -4.29
C ILE A 742 0.01 37.54 -3.38
N ALA A 743 -1.10 38.29 -3.38
CA ALA A 743 -1.28 39.45 -2.51
C ALA A 743 -1.21 39.05 -1.03
N PHE A 744 -1.83 37.92 -0.67
CA PHE A 744 -1.72 37.32 0.67
C PHE A 744 -0.27 36.95 1.00
N GLY A 745 0.43 36.25 0.10
CA GLY A 745 1.84 35.89 0.29
C GLY A 745 2.73 37.11 0.51
N LEU A 746 2.48 38.21 -0.19
CA LEU A 746 3.24 39.47 -0.05
C LEU A 746 3.00 40.19 1.29
N ILE A 747 1.79 40.14 1.85
CA ILE A 747 1.50 40.76 3.15
C ILE A 747 1.97 39.89 4.32
N SER A 748 2.04 38.57 4.12
CA SER A 748 2.32 37.61 5.20
C SER A 748 3.78 37.18 5.30
N THR A 749 4.66 37.63 4.39
CA THR A 749 6.09 37.22 4.37
C THR A 749 7.05 38.40 4.24
N GLU A 750 8.26 38.25 4.77
CA GLU A 750 9.31 39.27 4.70
C GLU A 750 9.81 39.53 3.27
N PRO A 751 10.20 40.77 2.92
CA PRO A 751 10.80 41.11 1.62
C PRO A 751 11.91 40.13 1.21
N GLY A 752 11.90 39.70 -0.06
CA GLY A 752 12.85 38.71 -0.59
C GLY A 752 12.44 37.24 -0.39
N THR A 753 11.43 36.94 0.44
CA THR A 753 10.93 35.57 0.60
C THR A 753 10.24 35.08 -0.68
N GLU A 754 10.61 33.91 -1.17
CA GLU A 754 9.97 33.26 -2.33
C GLU A 754 8.51 32.90 -2.03
N ILE A 755 7.60 33.26 -2.93
CA ILE A 755 6.17 32.97 -2.80
C ILE A 755 5.84 31.78 -3.69
N ARG A 756 5.23 30.74 -3.12
CA ARG A 756 4.80 29.54 -3.85
C ARG A 756 3.30 29.40 -3.80
N ILE A 757 2.67 29.28 -4.96
CA ILE A 757 1.23 29.05 -5.07
C ILE A 757 0.93 27.89 -6.01
N ILE A 758 -0.19 27.22 -5.77
CA ILE A 758 -0.60 26.03 -6.53
C ILE A 758 -2.02 26.22 -7.02
N LYS A 759 -2.21 26.17 -8.33
CA LYS A 759 -3.50 26.29 -9.00
C LYS A 759 -3.97 24.90 -9.42
N ASN A 760 -5.22 24.56 -9.09
CA ASN A 760 -5.83 23.29 -9.49
C ASN A 760 -6.18 23.18 -10.99
N LEU A 761 -6.11 24.30 -11.72
CA LEU A 761 -6.38 24.43 -13.15
C LEU A 761 -5.16 25.07 -13.84
N ARG A 762 -5.16 25.11 -15.17
CA ARG A 762 -4.19 25.90 -15.94
C ARG A 762 -4.34 27.39 -15.58
N VAL A 763 -3.23 28.08 -15.34
CA VAL A 763 -3.22 29.53 -15.10
C VAL A 763 -3.63 30.24 -16.40
N CYS A 764 -4.38 31.35 -16.32
CA CYS A 764 -4.82 32.11 -17.50
C CYS A 764 -3.83 33.20 -17.93
N LEU A 765 -3.95 33.67 -19.20
CA LEU A 765 -3.10 34.72 -19.84
C LEU A 765 -2.83 35.91 -18.93
N ASP A 766 -3.92 36.47 -18.43
CA ASP A 766 -3.86 37.62 -17.54
C ASP A 766 -3.09 37.34 -16.23
N CYS A 767 -3.39 36.24 -15.53
CA CYS A 767 -2.73 35.91 -14.26
C CYS A 767 -1.22 35.67 -14.41
N HIS A 768 -0.80 35.00 -15.49
CA HIS A 768 0.62 34.79 -15.77
C HIS A 768 1.33 36.11 -16.05
N ASN A 769 0.75 36.96 -16.90
CA ASN A 769 1.31 38.28 -17.21
C ASN A 769 1.35 39.16 -15.96
N ALA A 770 0.27 39.22 -15.18
CA ALA A 770 0.23 39.93 -13.91
C ALA A 770 1.34 39.43 -12.96
N THR A 771 1.56 38.11 -12.87
CA THR A 771 2.61 37.53 -12.01
C THR A 771 4.01 37.98 -12.41
N LYS A 772 4.30 38.13 -13.71
CA LYS A 772 5.57 38.73 -14.17
C LYS A 772 5.75 40.15 -13.64
N PHE A 773 4.74 41.01 -13.84
CA PHE A 773 4.81 42.39 -13.36
C PHE A 773 4.93 42.44 -11.84
N ILE A 774 4.19 41.60 -11.10
CA ILE A 774 4.30 41.54 -9.64
C ILE A 774 5.71 41.10 -9.23
N SER A 775 6.29 40.07 -9.84
CA SER A 775 7.65 39.61 -9.57
C SER A 775 8.68 40.73 -9.80
N MET A 776 8.58 41.45 -10.92
CA MET A 776 9.44 42.60 -11.23
C MET A 776 9.26 43.76 -10.22
N LEU A 777 8.01 44.12 -9.90
CA LEU A 777 7.71 45.28 -9.04
C LEU A 777 7.99 45.04 -7.55
N THR A 778 8.04 43.78 -7.13
CA THR A 778 8.27 43.39 -5.74
C THR A 778 9.67 42.82 -5.50
N GLU A 779 10.46 42.64 -6.57
CA GLU A 779 11.79 42.03 -6.53
C GLU A 779 11.76 40.65 -5.84
N ARG A 780 10.68 39.89 -6.13
CA ARG A 780 10.45 38.57 -5.51
C ARG A 780 10.38 37.48 -6.57
N VAL A 781 10.92 36.33 -6.21
CA VAL A 781 10.66 35.09 -6.93
C VAL A 781 9.26 34.60 -6.58
N ILE A 782 8.45 34.37 -7.61
CA ILE A 782 7.11 33.79 -7.46
C ILE A 782 7.09 32.49 -8.24
N VAL A 783 6.78 31.39 -7.57
CA VAL A 783 6.67 30.06 -8.17
C VAL A 783 5.19 29.69 -8.23
N VAL A 784 4.68 29.50 -9.43
CA VAL A 784 3.30 29.11 -9.66
C VAL A 784 3.30 27.71 -10.27
N ARG A 785 2.74 26.74 -9.55
CA ARG A 785 2.39 25.44 -10.12
C ARG A 785 0.97 25.51 -10.65
N ASP A 786 0.77 25.20 -11.91
CA ASP A 786 -0.56 24.98 -12.47
C ASP A 786 -0.83 23.48 -12.67
N ALA A 787 -1.96 23.13 -13.27
CA ALA A 787 -2.33 21.74 -13.52
C ALA A 787 -1.31 20.97 -14.39
N ASN A 788 -0.47 21.66 -15.16
CA ASN A 788 0.40 21.07 -16.17
C ASN A 788 1.90 21.24 -15.87
N ARG A 789 2.32 22.34 -15.23
CA ARG A 789 3.73 22.72 -15.07
C ARG A 789 3.98 23.78 -14.00
N PHE A 790 5.24 23.98 -13.67
CA PHE A 790 5.72 25.13 -12.94
C PHE A 790 6.03 26.32 -13.86
N HIS A 791 5.81 27.49 -13.28
CA HIS A 791 6.20 28.80 -13.81
C HIS A 791 7.02 29.48 -12.73
N HIS A 792 8.31 29.69 -13.00
CA HIS A 792 9.21 30.40 -12.10
C HIS A 792 9.35 31.83 -12.61
N PHE A 793 8.75 32.76 -11.89
CA PHE A 793 8.79 34.19 -12.21
C PHE A 793 9.91 34.85 -11.41
N ARG A 794 10.84 35.48 -12.13
CA ARG A 794 11.95 36.25 -11.56
C ARG A 794 12.20 37.46 -12.45
N ASP A 795 12.25 38.64 -11.85
CA ASP A 795 12.58 39.91 -12.52
C ASP A 795 11.74 40.16 -13.79
N GLY A 796 10.45 39.81 -13.76
CA GLY A 796 9.54 39.99 -14.89
C GLY A 796 9.62 38.92 -15.98
N VAL A 797 10.50 37.92 -15.83
CA VAL A 797 10.64 36.80 -16.76
C VAL A 797 10.07 35.53 -16.15
N CYS A 798 9.40 34.73 -16.98
CA CYS A 798 8.93 33.40 -16.57
C CYS A 798 9.81 32.30 -17.19
N SER A 799 10.02 31.20 -16.48
CA SER A 799 10.72 30.01 -16.99
C SER A 799 10.11 29.41 -18.27
N CYS A 800 8.84 29.70 -18.61
CA CYS A 800 8.25 29.32 -19.89
C CYS A 800 8.85 30.05 -21.10
N ARG A 801 9.49 31.21 -20.93
CA ARG A 801 9.88 32.10 -22.04
C ARG A 801 8.71 32.42 -22.99
N ASP A 802 7.50 32.49 -22.44
CA ASP A 802 6.24 32.65 -23.17
C ASP A 802 5.91 31.55 -24.17
N TYR A 803 6.62 30.43 -24.08
CA TYR A 803 6.24 29.16 -24.68
C TYR A 803 5.12 28.54 -23.84
N TRP A 804 3.92 29.07 -24.07
CA TRP A 804 2.71 28.82 -23.29
C TRP A 804 1.79 27.80 -23.95
#